data_AF-A0AAN9YXM0-F1
#
_entry.id   AF-A0AAN9YXM0-F1
#
_cell.length_a   1.000
_cell.length_b   1.000
_cell.length_c   1.000
_cell.angle_alpha   90.00
_cell.angle_beta   90.00
_cell.angle_gamma   90.00
#
_symmetry.space_group_name_H-M   'P 1'
#
loop_
_entity.id
_entity.type
_entity.pdbx_description
1 polymer ?
#
loop_
_entity_poly.entity_id
_entity_poly.type
_entity_poly.pdbx_seq_one_letter_code
_entity_poly.pdbx_strand_id
1 'polypeptide(L)'
;MAKKSENMRGFNVAVVGLSGTEKDKGQAGVGKSCLCNRFMRSLADDYSVDHISVLSQTDFSGRVVNNDHFLYWGEVTKSSEEGIEFLFQVIEQTEFIDDASFQPFKGSKMEPYVKRCSATKLTSAEKLMYICKNQLGIEKEYEQKVLPDGKINIDGFLCVFDVSDVPCRTIEKQVEIVTGILNNLVKTKKPVVLVTTKNDDANESYVKEAERLVSKKEYKGAILLIETSAHENINVDLAFIILAQLIDRTKGRTKILPFLEAAKIRKELLEHSTEAYQRLIRSQVTDYRAVWSYTSKKLANQEEFIRFVELFGMDCSQRVFRRHVKKLKDEHLAKKVQGYMDMLPEVLQEMVPDLSTLRDRDWPAVQLRIKEHPEFSQYFYECPEDIPWTECDLSDSSETRIPYDVLDTSEAETVYKNHVNALQQEQKRLEWKKQFKQLLEDTGYVTPGKLLSEVRVLFMGRECFEALSEQDCQQIYDQHQKEIVEKAKHNFQELLLEHADLFYHFKSIAPTGTITQADIKEITDALQDDSRYKSLDRLDQDRKLMLFQHLGFVHCPIREHCPAFPNCMDALIERILGTKAHRPSSWNHSSQWVLSSDNNQLNLVILGIDGLAEELASEIRVQCDDDEYEIDCQLYSLDYRIIDGDVSLPQNSFKTSKFLPNGCFCVYSNPESFEYVRESLEKTLLSNLEQEDRLPFQGLPIVILFVPDPTVDEKEVLRLQEEGQSLADSLQCPFIGVSLDDIEPGHRFGASLIIEALRQLIQSIHHRAGFLNVYQSPMECSEPDIRIIMCMFCGDPYSVENILSPLLNHQCCFLSGDRSIILETFLGDSKRKVEVIISSFHGANAFREELVHGFILVYSTKRKASLSTLNAFSMNIPNLPIQILAVTDSGGANAFFSSDLSHLLITEGNATADRLQAHFMTSTSSSQQKTAFYTPFFKEVWEKKPEIEQAFHMEEPVNLNDSGEGTLERPSRHPLPPPRHESYHIKTTESNEGSGSEIYERLPTDASLVDDLNEPLSATFPDDRLISPSDDSEIYSHVDIYNQENSDQMVKPSDIKNNEKLHHDFQVYPQPTTPPEPAPPDYLPRRLMKASTLPTGSHTSLDEITSDISGSRDSLATRDSDRDDGLWMTSYRQHAFTTGRRHISSSKSRPKGSSQTLKVHFSIMFSLGLLHF
;
A
#
# COMPACT_ATOMS: atom_id res chain seq x y z
N MET A 1 72.79 -23.08 33.43
CA MET A 1 73.25 -24.14 34.37
C MET A 1 73.08 -25.48 33.68
N ALA A 2 74.07 -26.38 33.74
CA ALA A 2 73.97 -27.69 33.11
C ALA A 2 73.23 -28.69 34.03
N LYS A 3 71.94 -28.89 33.81
CA LYS A 3 71.30 -30.17 34.19
C LYS A 3 71.89 -31.25 33.29
N LYS A 4 72.18 -32.44 33.85
CA LYS A 4 72.47 -33.62 33.03
C LYS A 4 71.25 -33.89 32.14
N SER A 5 71.48 -34.11 30.85
CA SER A 5 70.52 -34.87 30.04
C SER A 5 70.46 -36.28 30.63
N GLU A 6 69.28 -36.71 31.08
CA GLU A 6 69.02 -38.15 31.11
C GLU A 6 69.00 -38.62 29.66
N ASN A 7 69.70 -39.72 29.35
CA ASN A 7 69.82 -40.17 27.97
C ASN A 7 68.45 -40.65 27.48
N MET A 8 67.83 -39.89 26.57
CA MET A 8 66.65 -40.31 25.83
C MET A 8 66.94 -41.68 25.20
N ARG A 9 66.08 -42.66 25.48
CA ARG A 9 66.40 -44.08 25.20
C ARG A 9 66.20 -44.35 23.71
N GLY A 10 67.28 -44.72 23.04
CA GLY A 10 67.32 -45.03 21.61
C GLY A 10 67.08 -46.52 21.32
N PHE A 11 66.11 -46.83 20.45
CA PHE A 11 65.73 -48.18 20.06
C PHE A 11 65.84 -48.37 18.54
N ASN A 12 66.70 -49.30 18.12
CA ASN A 12 66.87 -49.64 16.71
C ASN A 12 65.89 -50.75 16.31
N VAL A 13 64.83 -50.41 15.58
CA VAL A 13 63.74 -51.33 15.23
C VAL A 13 63.80 -51.72 13.76
N ALA A 14 63.77 -53.02 13.49
CA ALA A 14 63.60 -53.55 12.14
C ALA A 14 62.18 -54.06 11.91
N VAL A 15 61.48 -53.46 10.94
CA VAL A 15 60.21 -53.95 10.43
C VAL A 15 60.49 -54.97 9.32
N VAL A 16 59.94 -56.17 9.50
CA VAL A 16 60.10 -57.32 8.60
C VAL A 16 58.72 -57.95 8.35
N GLY A 17 58.61 -58.93 7.47
CA GLY A 17 57.34 -59.54 7.05
C GLY A 17 57.44 -60.05 5.62
N LEU A 18 56.40 -60.61 5.03
CA LEU A 18 56.48 -61.13 3.65
C LEU A 18 56.96 -60.05 2.63
N SER A 19 57.99 -60.39 1.85
CA SER A 19 58.58 -59.57 0.79
C SER A 19 59.14 -60.48 -0.30
N GLY A 20 59.23 -59.97 -1.53
CA GLY A 20 59.69 -60.73 -2.70
C GLY A 20 59.03 -60.25 -3.98
N THR A 21 59.01 -61.10 -5.01
CA THR A 21 58.30 -60.83 -6.27
C THR A 21 56.79 -60.85 -6.06
N GLU A 22 56.01 -60.42 -7.07
CA GLU A 22 54.55 -60.57 -7.08
C GLU A 22 54.10 -62.03 -6.86
N LYS A 23 54.87 -63.01 -7.36
CA LYS A 23 54.63 -64.44 -7.10
C LYS A 23 54.72 -64.82 -5.62
N ASP A 24 55.40 -64.01 -4.81
CA ASP A 24 55.69 -64.28 -3.40
C ASP A 24 54.77 -63.51 -2.46
N LYS A 25 54.57 -62.21 -2.73
CA LYS A 25 53.75 -61.30 -1.89
C LYS A 25 52.29 -61.15 -2.36
N GLY A 26 51.94 -61.62 -3.56
CA GLY A 26 50.70 -61.28 -4.26
C GLY A 26 50.79 -59.90 -4.93
N GLN A 27 49.64 -59.40 -5.41
CA GLN A 27 49.56 -58.08 -6.05
C GLN A 27 49.90 -56.93 -5.08
N ALA A 28 49.54 -57.05 -3.80
CA ALA A 28 49.77 -56.03 -2.78
C ALA A 28 50.84 -56.44 -1.75
N GLY A 29 51.67 -55.49 -1.31
CA GLY A 29 52.58 -55.70 -0.19
C GLY A 29 51.85 -55.78 1.15
N VAL A 30 52.50 -56.42 2.13
CA VAL A 30 51.98 -56.60 3.51
C VAL A 30 52.07 -55.34 4.38
N GLY A 31 51.84 -54.15 3.82
CA GLY A 31 51.73 -52.90 4.58
C GLY A 31 53.00 -52.39 5.33
N LYS A 32 54.15 -53.10 5.29
CA LYS A 32 55.36 -52.74 6.06
C LYS A 32 55.76 -51.26 5.91
N SER A 33 55.80 -50.77 4.67
CA SER A 33 56.18 -49.40 4.35
C SER A 33 55.17 -48.38 4.88
N CYS A 34 53.86 -48.67 4.75
CA CYS A 34 52.78 -47.84 5.29
C CYS A 34 52.82 -47.77 6.82
N LEU A 35 53.07 -48.91 7.48
CA LEU A 35 53.25 -48.99 8.94
C LEU A 35 54.45 -48.15 9.40
N CYS A 36 55.59 -48.22 8.69
CA CYS A 36 56.75 -47.38 8.97
C CYS A 36 56.43 -45.90 8.73
N ASN A 37 55.84 -45.56 7.59
CA ASN A 37 55.51 -44.18 7.23
C ASN A 37 54.56 -43.54 8.26
N ARG A 38 53.46 -44.22 8.63
CA ARG A 38 52.51 -43.72 9.64
C ARG A 38 53.15 -43.59 11.03
N PHE A 39 54.05 -44.49 11.39
CA PHE A 39 54.79 -44.39 12.65
C PHE A 39 55.72 -43.17 12.66
N MET A 40 56.52 -42.99 11.61
CA MET A 40 57.40 -41.83 11.46
C MET A 40 56.63 -40.50 11.35
N ARG A 41 55.42 -40.53 10.78
CA ARG A 41 54.59 -39.37 10.42
C ARG A 41 53.13 -39.61 10.81
N SER A 42 52.77 -39.15 12.01
CA SER A 42 51.41 -39.31 12.57
C SER A 42 50.36 -38.41 11.93
N LEU A 43 50.76 -37.27 11.34
CA LEU A 43 49.86 -36.31 10.71
C LEU A 43 49.22 -36.87 9.42
N ALA A 44 48.05 -36.34 9.06
CA ALA A 44 47.35 -36.73 7.84
C ALA A 44 48.10 -36.37 6.55
N ASP A 45 48.52 -35.11 6.39
CA ASP A 45 49.13 -34.60 5.15
C ASP A 45 50.54 -35.18 4.87
N ASP A 46 51.25 -35.66 5.89
CA ASP A 46 52.59 -36.27 5.75
C ASP A 46 52.57 -37.75 5.33
N TYR A 47 51.41 -38.40 5.38
CA TYR A 47 51.26 -39.84 5.18
C TYR A 47 51.11 -40.23 3.70
N SER A 48 51.86 -41.24 3.28
CA SER A 48 51.85 -41.77 1.92
C SER A 48 51.25 -43.19 1.88
N VAL A 49 50.30 -43.40 0.96
CA VAL A 49 49.74 -44.73 0.66
C VAL A 49 50.68 -45.52 -0.28
N ASP A 50 51.26 -44.83 -1.27
CA ASP A 50 52.02 -45.48 -2.34
C ASP A 50 53.52 -45.59 -2.02
N HIS A 51 53.96 -46.81 -1.70
CA HIS A 51 55.38 -47.15 -1.55
C HIS A 51 55.79 -48.22 -2.57
N ILE A 52 56.65 -47.85 -3.53
CA ILE A 52 57.10 -48.73 -4.60
C ILE A 52 58.20 -49.69 -4.14
N SER A 53 58.08 -50.97 -4.52
CA SER A 53 59.15 -51.98 -4.36
C SER A 53 59.67 -52.51 -5.70
N VAL A 54 59.19 -51.94 -6.81
CA VAL A 54 59.73 -52.12 -8.16
C VAL A 54 60.40 -50.81 -8.51
N LEU A 55 61.66 -50.86 -8.95
CA LEU A 55 62.55 -49.70 -9.11
C LEU A 55 63.37 -49.84 -10.39
N SER A 56 63.80 -48.72 -10.96
CA SER A 56 64.86 -48.77 -11.96
C SER A 56 66.22 -49.04 -11.30
N GLN A 57 67.17 -49.52 -12.10
CA GLN A 57 68.57 -49.65 -11.67
C GLN A 57 69.17 -48.32 -11.17
N THR A 58 68.68 -47.17 -11.65
CA THR A 58 69.10 -45.84 -11.19
C THR A 58 68.62 -45.59 -9.77
N ASP A 59 67.33 -45.82 -9.49
CA ASP A 59 66.74 -45.57 -8.17
C ASP A 59 67.29 -46.53 -7.10
N PHE A 60 67.51 -47.80 -7.48
CA PHE A 60 68.12 -48.81 -6.62
C PHE A 60 69.56 -48.43 -6.21
N SER A 61 70.33 -47.82 -7.13
CA SER A 61 71.68 -47.32 -6.85
C SER A 61 71.72 -45.89 -6.28
N GLY A 62 70.61 -45.16 -6.28
CA GLY A 62 70.47 -43.84 -5.67
C GLY A 62 70.61 -43.88 -4.14
N ARG A 63 71.07 -42.79 -3.51
CA ARG A 63 71.57 -42.79 -2.12
C ARG A 63 70.55 -43.19 -1.04
N VAL A 64 69.24 -43.20 -1.33
CA VAL A 64 68.20 -43.66 -0.39
C VAL A 64 68.16 -45.20 -0.34
N VAL A 65 68.07 -45.86 -1.48
CA VAL A 65 68.07 -47.34 -1.58
C VAL A 65 69.49 -47.89 -1.45
N ASN A 66 70.47 -47.18 -1.99
CA ASN A 66 71.92 -47.36 -1.80
C ASN A 66 72.46 -48.75 -2.15
N ASN A 67 71.80 -49.43 -3.09
CA ASN A 67 72.01 -50.84 -3.47
C ASN A 67 71.64 -51.87 -2.37
N ASP A 68 70.91 -51.45 -1.34
CA ASP A 68 70.40 -52.30 -0.27
C ASP A 68 68.99 -52.82 -0.56
N HIS A 69 68.66 -53.99 0.00
CA HIS A 69 67.27 -54.46 0.11
C HIS A 69 66.64 -54.08 1.45
N PHE A 70 66.99 -52.90 1.98
CA PHE A 70 66.33 -52.29 3.14
C PHE A 70 66.24 -50.78 3.01
N LEU A 71 65.18 -50.19 3.59
CA LEU A 71 65.02 -48.75 3.74
C LEU A 71 65.42 -48.31 5.14
N TYR A 72 66.06 -47.15 5.25
CA TYR A 72 66.18 -46.43 6.52
C TYR A 72 65.07 -45.38 6.55
N TRP A 73 64.17 -45.48 7.54
CA TRP A 73 62.99 -44.61 7.65
C TRP A 73 63.23 -43.34 8.45
N GLY A 74 64.40 -43.23 9.10
CA GLY A 74 64.80 -42.05 9.88
C GLY A 74 64.85 -42.34 11.38
N GLU A 75 64.67 -41.28 12.16
CA GLU A 75 64.48 -41.36 13.62
C GLU A 75 63.32 -40.48 14.08
N VAL A 76 62.58 -40.92 15.09
CA VAL A 76 61.39 -40.25 15.62
C VAL A 76 61.31 -40.44 17.14
N THR A 77 60.94 -39.39 17.87
CA THR A 77 60.60 -39.49 19.29
C THR A 77 59.10 -39.74 19.45
N LYS A 78 58.73 -40.69 20.31
CA LYS A 78 57.34 -41.02 20.64
C LYS A 78 57.17 -41.11 22.16
N SER A 79 56.03 -40.66 22.65
CA SER A 79 55.70 -40.68 24.09
C SER A 79 54.68 -41.78 24.38
N SER A 80 54.84 -42.50 25.49
CA SER A 80 53.84 -43.46 25.97
C SER A 80 52.69 -42.77 26.72
N GLU A 81 51.60 -43.51 26.97
CA GLU A 81 50.50 -43.13 27.87
C GLU A 81 50.99 -42.74 29.29
N GLU A 82 52.15 -43.28 29.72
CA GLU A 82 52.80 -42.98 31.00
C GLU A 82 53.71 -41.73 30.92
N GLY A 83 53.74 -41.02 29.80
CA GLY A 83 54.54 -39.80 29.58
C GLY A 83 56.04 -40.04 29.36
N ILE A 84 56.46 -41.28 29.07
CA ILE A 84 57.87 -41.64 28.87
C ILE A 84 58.22 -41.44 27.39
N GLU A 85 59.29 -40.70 27.10
CA GLU A 85 59.81 -40.50 25.74
C GLU A 85 60.77 -41.62 25.30
N PHE A 86 60.55 -42.12 24.09
CA PHE A 86 61.32 -43.16 23.42
C PHE A 86 61.81 -42.61 22.07
N LEU A 87 63.12 -42.66 21.82
CA LEU A 87 63.69 -42.38 20.49
C LEU A 87 63.76 -43.68 19.70
N PHE A 88 63.15 -43.72 18.53
CA PHE A 88 63.21 -44.86 17.62
C PHE A 88 64.07 -44.52 16.41
N GLN A 89 64.92 -45.46 15.99
CA GLN A 89 65.52 -45.47 14.65
C GLN A 89 64.95 -46.68 13.90
N VAL A 90 64.29 -46.43 12.76
CA VAL A 90 63.46 -47.44 12.08
C VAL A 90 64.07 -47.84 10.74
N ILE A 91 64.08 -49.14 10.46
CA ILE A 91 64.36 -49.69 9.14
C ILE A 91 63.25 -50.62 8.67
N GLU A 92 63.08 -50.75 7.36
CA GLU A 92 62.27 -51.81 6.74
C GLU A 92 63.19 -52.77 5.97
N GLN A 93 63.22 -54.03 6.37
CA GLN A 93 63.77 -55.11 5.53
C GLN A 93 62.74 -55.45 4.46
N THR A 94 63.14 -55.41 3.19
CA THR A 94 62.22 -55.61 2.06
C THR A 94 62.92 -56.38 0.94
N GLU A 95 62.34 -56.42 -0.26
CA GLU A 95 63.02 -56.92 -1.46
C GLU A 95 62.65 -56.06 -2.67
N PHE A 96 63.64 -55.31 -3.18
CA PHE A 96 63.47 -54.51 -4.39
C PHE A 96 63.61 -55.37 -5.65
N ILE A 97 62.70 -55.11 -6.59
CA ILE A 97 62.57 -55.77 -7.87
C ILE A 97 62.98 -54.79 -8.97
N ASP A 98 63.78 -55.26 -9.92
CA ASP A 98 64.18 -54.53 -11.12
C ASP A 98 62.99 -54.39 -12.09
N ASP A 99 62.72 -53.16 -12.55
CA ASP A 99 61.61 -52.84 -13.44
C ASP A 99 61.75 -53.42 -14.86
N ALA A 100 62.99 -53.63 -15.32
CA ALA A 100 63.27 -54.21 -16.64
C ALA A 100 63.13 -55.74 -16.69
N SER A 101 63.56 -56.46 -15.64
CA SER A 101 63.55 -57.93 -15.61
C SER A 101 62.49 -58.57 -14.72
N PHE A 102 61.79 -57.79 -13.88
CA PHE A 102 60.84 -58.27 -12.87
C PHE A 102 61.45 -59.35 -11.94
N GLN A 103 62.74 -59.22 -11.62
CA GLN A 103 63.48 -60.07 -10.70
C GLN A 103 64.07 -59.24 -9.55
N PRO A 104 64.31 -59.82 -8.36
CA PRO A 104 65.05 -59.12 -7.31
C PRO A 104 66.43 -58.70 -7.81
N PHE A 105 66.87 -57.48 -7.50
CA PHE A 105 68.25 -57.04 -7.76
C PHE A 105 69.25 -58.02 -7.13
N LYS A 106 70.37 -58.31 -7.81
CA LYS A 106 71.28 -59.42 -7.43
C LYS A 106 72.66 -58.94 -7.02
N GLY A 107 72.85 -58.74 -5.72
CA GLY A 107 74.18 -58.72 -5.13
C GLY A 107 74.88 -60.08 -5.29
N SER A 108 76.18 -60.09 -5.58
CA SER A 108 76.96 -61.30 -5.95
C SER A 108 77.07 -62.39 -4.87
N LYS A 109 76.56 -62.14 -3.67
CA LYS A 109 76.45 -63.10 -2.54
C LYS A 109 75.14 -62.92 -1.73
N MET A 110 74.03 -62.51 -2.37
CA MET A 110 72.79 -62.21 -1.64
C MET A 110 72.15 -63.47 -1.04
N GLU A 111 71.86 -63.44 0.27
CA GLU A 111 71.08 -64.49 0.93
C GLU A 111 69.57 -64.34 0.67
N PRO A 112 68.80 -65.46 0.66
CA PRO A 112 67.35 -65.41 0.55
C PRO A 112 66.71 -64.53 1.63
N TYR A 113 65.66 -63.79 1.25
CA TYR A 113 65.02 -62.78 2.10
C TYR A 113 64.68 -63.27 3.51
N VAL A 114 64.10 -64.48 3.64
CA VAL A 114 63.69 -65.13 4.91
C VAL A 114 64.84 -65.30 5.90
N LYS A 115 66.09 -65.30 5.44
CA LYS A 115 67.30 -65.25 6.29
C LYS A 115 67.83 -63.82 6.40
N ARG A 116 67.95 -63.10 5.28
CA ARG A 116 68.46 -61.71 5.22
C ARG A 116 67.75 -60.76 6.19
N CYS A 117 66.43 -60.86 6.32
CA CYS A 117 65.64 -59.98 7.19
C CYS A 117 65.94 -60.13 8.70
N SER A 118 66.59 -61.22 9.12
CA SER A 118 67.01 -61.45 10.51
C SER A 118 68.37 -60.84 10.87
N ALA A 119 69.01 -60.10 9.95
CA ALA A 119 70.31 -59.48 10.17
C ALA A 119 70.25 -58.40 11.26
N THR A 120 70.94 -58.64 12.39
CA THR A 120 71.00 -57.72 13.53
C THR A 120 72.07 -56.64 13.42
N LYS A 121 72.85 -56.62 12.33
CA LYS A 121 73.84 -55.59 12.03
C LYS A 121 73.79 -55.28 10.55
N LEU A 122 73.52 -54.03 10.19
CA LEU A 122 73.53 -53.54 8.82
C LEU A 122 74.57 -52.44 8.65
N THR A 123 75.14 -52.36 7.45
CA THR A 123 76.20 -51.42 7.10
C THR A 123 75.94 -50.88 5.69
N SER A 124 75.63 -49.60 5.58
CA SER A 124 75.38 -48.90 4.32
C SER A 124 75.82 -47.45 4.48
N ALA A 125 76.99 -47.11 3.91
CA ALA A 125 77.60 -45.80 4.07
C ALA A 125 76.85 -44.74 3.24
N GLU A 126 76.72 -43.53 3.79
CA GLU A 126 76.02 -42.39 3.18
C GLU A 126 74.53 -42.58 2.84
N LYS A 127 73.92 -43.70 3.26
CA LYS A 127 72.51 -44.02 3.03
C LYS A 127 71.59 -42.92 3.56
N LEU A 128 70.67 -42.44 2.73
CA LEU A 128 69.68 -41.43 3.09
C LEU A 128 68.40 -42.04 3.66
N MET A 129 67.73 -41.25 4.51
CA MET A 129 66.37 -41.48 4.98
C MET A 129 65.38 -41.50 3.82
N TYR A 130 64.54 -42.53 3.78
CA TYR A 130 63.43 -42.65 2.84
C TYR A 130 62.20 -41.90 3.36
N ILE A 131 61.58 -41.11 2.48
CA ILE A 131 60.41 -40.27 2.77
C ILE A 131 59.17 -40.81 2.04
N CYS A 132 59.21 -40.87 0.71
CA CYS A 132 58.15 -41.41 -0.14
C CYS A 132 58.71 -41.78 -1.53
N LYS A 133 57.88 -42.39 -2.40
CA LYS A 133 58.31 -42.83 -3.74
C LYS A 133 58.85 -41.69 -4.61
N ASN A 134 58.33 -40.46 -4.43
CA ASN A 134 58.69 -39.29 -5.24
C ASN A 134 60.10 -38.74 -4.91
N GLN A 135 60.74 -39.18 -3.82
CA GLN A 135 62.08 -38.73 -3.43
C GLN A 135 63.20 -39.28 -4.34
N LEU A 136 62.97 -40.45 -4.95
CA LEU A 136 64.00 -41.18 -5.69
C LEU A 136 64.34 -40.45 -7.00
N GLY A 137 65.64 -40.26 -7.26
CA GLY A 137 66.14 -39.49 -8.41
C GLY A 137 66.12 -37.96 -8.23
N ILE A 138 65.43 -37.43 -7.22
CA ILE A 138 65.40 -36.00 -6.86
C ILE A 138 65.71 -35.78 -5.37
N GLU A 139 66.63 -36.58 -4.79
CA GLU A 139 66.92 -36.61 -3.34
C GLU A 139 67.38 -35.26 -2.76
N LYS A 140 67.77 -34.31 -3.62
CA LYS A 140 68.21 -32.96 -3.24
C LYS A 140 67.08 -32.00 -2.88
N GLU A 141 65.86 -32.28 -3.33
CA GLU A 141 64.66 -31.46 -3.05
C GLU A 141 64.00 -31.83 -1.72
N TYR A 142 64.49 -32.89 -1.08
CA TYR A 142 63.99 -33.45 0.18
C TYR A 142 65.04 -33.35 1.31
N GLU A 143 64.61 -33.62 2.56
CA GLU A 143 65.50 -33.64 3.72
C GLU A 143 66.58 -34.74 3.60
N GLN A 144 67.85 -34.34 3.51
CA GLN A 144 68.99 -35.27 3.37
C GLN A 144 69.52 -35.76 4.73
N LYS A 145 68.67 -36.47 5.49
CA LYS A 145 69.08 -37.12 6.74
C LYS A 145 69.81 -38.43 6.45
N VAL A 146 71.06 -38.55 6.89
CA VAL A 146 71.95 -39.71 6.64
C VAL A 146 71.88 -40.71 7.80
N LEU A 147 71.92 -42.01 7.51
CA LEU A 147 72.06 -43.09 8.49
C LEU A 147 73.34 -42.88 9.34
N PRO A 148 73.24 -42.71 10.68
CA PRO A 148 74.39 -42.47 11.55
C PRO A 148 75.49 -43.53 11.40
N ASP A 149 76.75 -43.09 11.36
CA ASP A 149 77.97 -43.90 11.15
C ASP A 149 77.95 -44.84 9.92
N GLY A 150 76.94 -44.72 9.04
CA GLY A 150 76.64 -45.69 7.99
C GLY A 150 76.30 -47.09 8.51
N LYS A 151 75.91 -47.26 9.78
CA LYS A 151 75.77 -48.57 10.44
C LYS A 151 74.68 -48.56 11.51
N ILE A 152 73.89 -49.62 11.57
CA ILE A 152 72.86 -49.80 12.60
C ILE A 152 72.87 -51.22 13.16
N ASN A 153 72.73 -51.35 14.48
CA ASN A 153 72.60 -52.63 15.19
C ASN A 153 71.15 -52.75 15.66
N ILE A 154 70.45 -53.83 15.32
CA ILE A 154 69.00 -53.97 15.59
C ILE A 154 68.75 -54.50 17.00
N ASP A 155 67.82 -53.87 17.71
CA ASP A 155 67.46 -54.17 19.09
C ASP A 155 66.15 -54.92 19.26
N GLY A 156 65.22 -54.78 18.32
CA GLY A 156 64.02 -55.62 18.25
C GLY A 156 63.42 -55.65 16.85
N PHE A 157 62.51 -56.59 16.64
CA PHE A 157 61.85 -56.79 15.35
C PHE A 157 60.32 -56.67 15.46
N LEU A 158 59.71 -55.91 14.55
CA LEU A 158 58.29 -56.02 14.25
C LEU A 158 58.14 -56.96 13.05
N CYS A 159 57.49 -58.10 13.23
CA CYS A 159 57.19 -59.04 12.17
C CYS A 159 55.75 -58.83 11.70
N VAL A 160 55.59 -58.37 10.47
CA VAL A 160 54.30 -57.98 9.91
C VAL A 160 53.63 -59.15 9.20
N PHE A 161 52.32 -59.28 9.45
CA PHE A 161 51.41 -60.26 8.86
C PHE A 161 50.20 -59.51 8.28
N ASP A 162 49.86 -59.74 7.01
CA ASP A 162 48.73 -59.06 6.36
C ASP A 162 47.44 -59.85 6.55
N VAL A 163 46.40 -59.24 7.10
CA VAL A 163 45.11 -59.92 7.34
C VAL A 163 44.05 -59.58 6.29
N SER A 164 44.36 -58.73 5.31
CA SER A 164 43.50 -58.53 4.15
C SER A 164 43.58 -59.70 3.16
N ASP A 165 42.49 -59.92 2.42
CA ASP A 165 42.56 -60.76 1.22
C ASP A 165 43.38 -60.03 0.15
N VAL A 166 44.23 -60.77 -0.57
CA VAL A 166 45.12 -60.20 -1.59
C VAL A 166 45.22 -61.17 -2.76
N PRO A 167 44.80 -60.76 -3.98
CA PRO A 167 44.89 -61.59 -5.16
C PRO A 167 46.30 -62.17 -5.37
N CYS A 168 46.32 -63.45 -5.74
CA CYS A 168 47.51 -64.27 -5.95
C CYS A 168 48.37 -64.57 -4.70
N ARG A 169 47.91 -64.28 -3.47
CA ARG A 169 48.56 -64.74 -2.22
C ARG A 169 47.59 -65.50 -1.32
N THR A 170 47.76 -66.81 -1.19
CA THR A 170 47.00 -67.60 -0.21
C THR A 170 47.54 -67.42 1.22
N ILE A 171 46.67 -67.59 2.21
CA ILE A 171 47.03 -67.44 3.63
C ILE A 171 48.07 -68.47 4.08
N GLU A 172 48.03 -69.70 3.55
CA GLU A 172 48.99 -70.77 3.89
C GLU A 172 50.41 -70.39 3.46
N LYS A 173 50.58 -69.80 2.26
CA LYS A 173 51.89 -69.33 1.78
C LYS A 173 52.44 -68.20 2.65
N GLN A 174 51.58 -67.29 3.11
CA GLN A 174 52.00 -66.27 4.07
C GLN A 174 52.39 -66.89 5.43
N VAL A 175 51.58 -67.80 5.98
CA VAL A 175 51.86 -68.50 7.24
C VAL A 175 53.15 -69.32 7.18
N GLU A 176 53.45 -69.97 6.05
CA GLU A 176 54.71 -70.68 5.81
C GLU A 176 55.91 -69.71 5.86
N ILE A 177 55.89 -68.67 5.03
CA ILE A 177 57.02 -67.73 4.92
C ILE A 177 57.23 -66.96 6.22
N VAL A 178 56.17 -66.51 6.89
CA VAL A 178 56.27 -65.82 8.18
C VAL A 178 56.73 -66.78 9.28
N THR A 179 56.31 -68.06 9.30
CA THR A 179 56.89 -69.07 10.21
C THR A 179 58.42 -69.20 9.97
N GLY A 180 58.86 -69.20 8.70
CA GLY A 180 60.28 -69.18 8.35
C GLY A 180 61.04 -67.95 8.87
N ILE A 181 60.43 -66.76 8.76
CA ILE A 181 60.99 -65.50 9.26
C ILE A 181 61.09 -65.54 10.79
N LEU A 182 59.99 -65.83 11.51
CA LEU A 182 59.95 -65.91 12.98
C LEU A 182 61.00 -66.89 13.52
N ASN A 183 61.14 -68.05 12.88
CA ASN A 183 62.16 -69.05 13.22
C ASN A 183 63.60 -68.57 13.02
N ASN A 184 63.86 -67.52 12.26
CA ASN A 184 65.17 -66.88 12.17
C ASN A 184 65.29 -65.69 13.13
N LEU A 185 64.24 -64.90 13.34
CA LEU A 185 64.21 -63.81 14.32
C LEU A 185 64.47 -64.32 15.75
N VAL A 186 63.78 -65.38 16.20
CA VAL A 186 63.94 -65.94 17.56
C VAL A 186 65.39 -66.40 17.83
N LYS A 187 66.10 -66.91 16.81
CA LYS A 187 67.53 -67.31 16.93
C LYS A 187 68.45 -66.13 17.22
N THR A 188 68.06 -64.89 16.88
CA THR A 188 68.85 -63.68 17.19
C THR A 188 68.88 -63.33 18.67
N LYS A 189 67.92 -63.83 19.46
CA LYS A 189 67.67 -63.49 20.88
C LYS A 189 67.29 -62.01 21.13
N LYS A 190 66.96 -61.24 20.09
CA LYS A 190 66.29 -59.94 20.21
C LYS A 190 64.76 -60.14 20.35
N PRO A 191 64.01 -59.25 21.04
CA PRO A 191 62.56 -59.33 21.12
C PRO A 191 61.86 -59.24 19.77
N VAL A 192 60.69 -59.87 19.67
CA VAL A 192 59.85 -59.89 18.48
C VAL A 192 58.39 -59.64 18.87
N VAL A 193 57.70 -58.79 18.12
CA VAL A 193 56.24 -58.65 18.15
C VAL A 193 55.71 -59.05 16.77
N LEU A 194 54.62 -59.83 16.72
CA LEU A 194 53.85 -60.05 15.50
C LEU A 194 52.81 -58.94 15.39
N VAL A 195 52.81 -58.23 14.27
CA VAL A 195 51.89 -57.12 14.00
C VAL A 195 50.98 -57.52 12.85
N THR A 196 49.66 -57.61 13.08
CA THR A 196 48.73 -57.69 11.94
C THR A 196 48.52 -56.30 11.37
N THR A 197 48.50 -56.20 10.05
CA THR A 197 48.30 -54.96 9.29
C THR A 197 47.11 -55.06 8.36
N LYS A 198 46.52 -53.90 8.04
CA LYS A 198 45.27 -53.75 7.28
C LYS A 198 44.07 -54.36 8.00
N ASN A 199 43.97 -54.15 9.32
CA ASN A 199 42.80 -54.63 10.06
C ASN A 199 41.51 -53.85 9.71
N ASP A 200 41.65 -52.70 9.04
CA ASP A 200 40.62 -51.94 8.32
C ASP A 200 39.93 -52.75 7.20
N ASP A 201 40.61 -53.74 6.63
CA ASP A 201 40.09 -54.67 5.61
C ASP A 201 40.36 -56.13 6.03
N ALA A 202 40.08 -56.47 7.30
CA ALA A 202 40.41 -57.75 7.89
C ALA A 202 39.53 -58.90 7.39
N ASN A 203 40.14 -59.94 6.82
CA ASN A 203 39.52 -61.26 6.76
C ASN A 203 39.67 -61.96 8.13
N GLU A 204 38.56 -62.17 8.85
CA GLU A 204 38.57 -62.83 10.18
C GLU A 204 39.34 -64.16 10.21
N SER A 205 39.33 -64.93 9.13
CA SER A 205 40.05 -66.21 9.07
C SER A 205 41.57 -66.03 9.08
N TYR A 206 42.06 -64.92 8.53
CA TYR A 206 43.49 -64.60 8.47
C TYR A 206 43.97 -64.04 9.81
N VAL A 207 43.13 -63.29 10.53
CA VAL A 207 43.38 -62.88 11.92
C VAL A 207 43.53 -64.12 12.82
N LYS A 208 42.58 -65.06 12.73
CA LYS A 208 42.61 -66.32 13.49
C LYS A 208 43.84 -67.19 13.16
N GLU A 209 44.34 -67.15 11.92
CA GLU A 209 45.61 -67.79 11.54
C GLU A 209 46.84 -67.10 12.17
N ALA A 210 46.84 -65.77 12.33
CA ALA A 210 47.89 -65.05 13.05
C ALA A 210 47.88 -65.36 14.57
N GLU A 211 46.70 -65.42 15.19
CA GLU A 211 46.54 -65.89 16.57
C GLU A 211 47.05 -67.32 16.76
N ARG A 212 46.68 -68.22 15.84
CA ARG A 212 47.11 -69.62 15.83
C ARG A 212 48.63 -69.74 15.64
N LEU A 213 49.23 -68.84 14.85
CA LEU A 213 50.67 -68.77 14.63
C LEU A 213 51.43 -68.44 15.92
N VAL A 214 51.08 -67.35 16.62
CA VAL A 214 51.74 -66.99 17.90
C VAL A 214 51.42 -67.98 19.03
N SER A 215 50.30 -68.70 18.94
CA SER A 215 49.91 -69.73 19.91
C SER A 215 50.73 -71.02 19.82
N LYS A 216 51.57 -71.20 18.80
CA LYS A 216 52.52 -72.34 18.70
C LYS A 216 53.44 -72.38 19.93
N LYS A 217 53.78 -73.59 20.40
CA LYS A 217 54.61 -73.81 21.60
C LYS A 217 55.98 -73.12 21.57
N GLU A 218 56.50 -72.84 20.38
CA GLU A 218 57.79 -72.19 20.15
C GLU A 218 57.75 -70.66 20.38
N TYR A 219 56.58 -70.03 20.29
CA TYR A 219 56.41 -68.56 20.37
C TYR A 219 55.50 -68.11 21.53
N LYS A 220 54.64 -68.99 22.04
CA LYS A 220 53.59 -68.67 23.02
C LYS A 220 54.16 -68.01 24.28
N GLY A 221 53.82 -66.73 24.49
CA GLY A 221 54.28 -65.92 25.62
C GLY A 221 55.68 -65.30 25.45
N ALA A 222 56.36 -65.56 24.34
CA ALA A 222 57.62 -64.92 23.95
C ALA A 222 57.44 -63.89 22.81
N ILE A 223 56.38 -64.05 22.00
CA ILE A 223 55.97 -63.10 20.96
C ILE A 223 54.55 -62.62 21.30
N LEU A 224 54.35 -61.30 21.27
CA LEU A 224 53.05 -60.66 21.44
C LEU A 224 52.40 -60.39 20.07
N LEU A 225 51.07 -60.32 20.04
CA LEU A 225 50.27 -59.98 18.87
C LEU A 225 49.68 -58.57 19.06
N ILE A 226 49.78 -57.71 18.05
CA ILE A 226 49.18 -56.37 18.05
C ILE A 226 48.50 -56.12 16.69
N GLU A 227 47.26 -55.67 16.73
CA GLU A 227 46.42 -55.44 15.55
C GLU A 227 46.44 -53.96 15.15
N THR A 228 46.80 -53.65 13.90
CA THR A 228 47.04 -52.27 13.44
C THR A 228 46.37 -51.92 12.11
N SER A 229 46.07 -50.63 11.93
CA SER A 229 45.83 -50.00 10.62
C SER A 229 46.75 -48.80 10.44
N ALA A 230 47.51 -48.78 9.34
CA ALA A 230 48.32 -47.63 8.95
C ALA A 230 47.47 -46.52 8.30
N HIS A 231 46.41 -46.90 7.57
CA HIS A 231 45.51 -45.96 6.90
C HIS A 231 44.69 -45.17 7.92
N GLU A 232 43.98 -45.87 8.80
CA GLU A 232 43.14 -45.25 9.84
C GLU A 232 43.96 -44.69 11.02
N ASN A 233 45.24 -45.04 11.13
CA ASN A 233 46.14 -44.74 12.25
C ASN A 233 45.66 -45.36 13.59
N ILE A 234 45.52 -46.68 13.61
CA ILE A 234 45.09 -47.47 14.77
C ILE A 234 46.24 -48.34 15.24
N ASN A 235 46.56 -48.26 16.54
CA ASN A 235 47.59 -49.05 17.25
C ASN A 235 49.02 -49.01 16.67
N VAL A 236 49.31 -48.14 15.70
CA VAL A 236 50.64 -48.05 15.05
C VAL A 236 51.72 -47.73 16.08
N ASP A 237 51.58 -46.65 16.85
CA ASP A 237 52.56 -46.27 17.88
C ASP A 237 52.63 -47.32 19.02
N LEU A 238 51.50 -47.94 19.37
CA LEU A 238 51.43 -49.01 20.36
C LEU A 238 52.34 -50.20 19.98
N ALA A 239 52.39 -50.57 18.70
CA ALA A 239 53.23 -51.69 18.24
C ALA A 239 54.74 -51.45 18.50
N PHE A 240 55.23 -50.24 18.25
CA PHE A 240 56.63 -49.87 18.49
C PHE A 240 56.91 -49.65 19.98
N ILE A 241 55.99 -49.02 20.72
CA ILE A 241 56.14 -48.78 22.17
C ILE A 241 56.21 -50.11 22.95
N ILE A 242 55.35 -51.09 22.64
CA ILE A 242 55.43 -52.42 23.25
C ILE A 242 56.77 -53.11 22.93
N LEU A 243 57.27 -53.00 21.69
CA LEU A 243 58.58 -53.56 21.35
C LEU A 243 59.71 -52.90 22.15
N ALA A 244 59.72 -51.58 22.30
CA ALA A 244 60.71 -50.88 23.12
C ALA A 244 60.68 -51.33 24.59
N GLN A 245 59.49 -51.50 25.17
CA GLN A 245 59.35 -52.01 26.54
C GLN A 245 59.88 -53.45 26.71
N LEU A 246 59.73 -54.30 25.68
CA LEU A 246 60.32 -55.64 25.66
C LEU A 246 61.86 -55.62 25.52
N ILE A 247 62.43 -54.65 24.80
CA ILE A 247 63.89 -54.46 24.68
C ILE A 247 64.48 -54.03 26.03
N ASP A 248 63.91 -53.00 26.64
CA ASP A 248 64.35 -52.47 27.95
C ASP A 248 64.03 -53.40 29.13
N ARG A 249 63.14 -54.39 28.92
CA ARG A 249 62.58 -55.28 29.97
C ARG A 249 61.86 -54.52 31.08
N THR A 250 61.46 -53.28 30.82
CA THR A 250 60.59 -52.49 31.70
C THR A 250 59.24 -53.17 31.83
N LYS A 251 58.80 -53.40 33.08
CA LYS A 251 57.45 -53.92 33.37
C LYS A 251 56.39 -52.83 33.27
N GLY A 252 56.31 -52.17 32.10
CA GLY A 252 55.22 -51.25 31.76
C GLY A 252 53.89 -52.00 31.77
N ARG A 253 52.80 -51.28 32.06
CA ARG A 253 51.43 -51.84 32.10
C ARG A 253 50.61 -51.53 30.85
N THR A 254 51.25 -51.05 29.78
CA THR A 254 50.60 -50.66 28.53
C THR A 254 49.69 -51.79 28.02
N LYS A 255 48.39 -51.49 28.01
CA LYS A 255 47.34 -52.45 27.68
C LYS A 255 47.29 -52.63 26.17
N ILE A 256 47.45 -53.86 25.68
CA ILE A 256 47.14 -54.15 24.27
C ILE A 256 45.63 -53.99 24.09
N LEU A 257 45.23 -53.01 23.28
CA LEU A 257 43.84 -52.77 22.92
C LEU A 257 43.48 -53.58 21.67
N PRO A 258 42.41 -54.40 21.69
CA PRO A 258 41.89 -55.05 20.48
C PRO A 258 41.51 -54.02 19.42
N PHE A 259 41.63 -54.39 18.14
CA PHE A 259 41.42 -53.47 17.03
C PHE A 259 40.06 -52.75 17.08
N LEU A 260 38.97 -53.48 17.35
CA LEU A 260 37.61 -52.91 17.36
C LEU A 260 37.41 -51.81 18.42
N GLU A 261 38.00 -51.96 19.61
CA GLU A 261 37.95 -50.94 20.67
C GLU A 261 38.80 -49.71 20.30
N ALA A 262 39.99 -49.94 19.75
CA ALA A 262 40.88 -48.87 19.29
C ALA A 262 40.30 -48.10 18.08
N ALA A 263 39.64 -48.81 17.16
CA ALA A 263 38.90 -48.25 16.03
C ALA A 263 37.71 -47.40 16.50
N LYS A 264 36.96 -47.86 17.51
CA LYS A 264 35.87 -47.08 18.11
C LYS A 264 36.36 -45.76 18.72
N ILE A 265 37.41 -45.81 19.54
CA ILE A 265 38.03 -44.61 20.14
C ILE A 265 38.59 -43.67 19.04
N ARG A 266 39.18 -44.24 17.99
CA ARG A 266 39.68 -43.49 16.83
C ARG A 266 38.55 -42.79 16.08
N LYS A 267 37.43 -43.47 15.86
CA LYS A 267 36.22 -42.92 15.23
C LYS A 267 35.63 -41.78 16.06
N GLU A 268 35.40 -42.00 17.35
CA GLU A 268 34.87 -40.98 18.27
C GLU A 268 35.71 -39.70 18.25
N LEU A 269 37.05 -39.81 18.26
CA LEU A 269 37.98 -38.67 18.14
C LEU A 269 37.80 -37.89 16.82
N LEU A 270 37.61 -38.60 15.70
CA LEU A 270 37.44 -38.00 14.37
C LEU A 270 36.09 -37.29 14.26
N GLU A 271 35.02 -37.86 14.82
CA GLU A 271 33.68 -37.26 14.85
C GLU A 271 33.66 -35.98 15.69
N HIS A 272 34.17 -36.02 16.93
CA HIS A 272 34.27 -34.83 17.80
C HIS A 272 35.07 -33.69 17.15
N SER A 273 36.19 -34.01 16.48
CA SER A 273 36.98 -33.01 15.77
C SER A 273 36.25 -32.43 14.56
N THR A 274 35.46 -33.25 13.86
CA THR A 274 34.65 -32.83 12.71
C THR A 274 33.57 -31.85 13.13
N GLU A 275 32.81 -32.16 14.19
CA GLU A 275 31.81 -31.24 14.73
C GLU A 275 32.42 -29.92 15.20
N ALA A 276 33.56 -29.99 15.91
CA ALA A 276 34.25 -28.82 16.43
C ALA A 276 34.65 -27.87 15.31
N TYR A 277 35.28 -28.39 14.24
CA TYR A 277 35.62 -27.60 13.07
C TYR A 277 34.37 -27.10 12.31
N GLN A 278 33.31 -27.90 12.18
CA GLN A 278 32.05 -27.45 11.57
C GLN A 278 31.34 -26.35 12.40
N ARG A 279 31.48 -26.35 13.73
CA ARG A 279 30.98 -25.26 14.60
C ARG A 279 31.83 -23.99 14.46
N LEU A 280 33.15 -24.13 14.39
CA LEU A 280 34.08 -23.02 14.13
C LEU A 280 33.84 -22.38 12.76
N ILE A 281 33.65 -23.18 11.71
CA ILE A 281 33.33 -22.69 10.36
C ILE A 281 32.01 -21.95 10.32
N ARG A 282 30.93 -22.51 10.90
CA ARG A 282 29.61 -21.86 10.96
C ARG A 282 29.60 -20.52 11.71
N SER A 283 30.48 -20.32 12.69
CA SER A 283 30.56 -19.08 13.47
C SER A 283 31.55 -18.05 12.89
N GLN A 284 32.61 -18.49 12.21
CA GLN A 284 33.66 -17.61 11.67
C GLN A 284 33.51 -17.27 10.18
N VAL A 285 32.63 -17.98 9.47
CA VAL A 285 32.34 -17.82 8.03
C VAL A 285 30.82 -17.70 7.85
N THR A 286 30.33 -16.46 7.79
CA THR A 286 28.92 -16.12 7.55
C THR A 286 28.66 -15.59 6.14
N ASP A 287 29.72 -15.26 5.40
CA ASP A 287 29.69 -14.75 4.03
C ASP A 287 30.02 -15.85 3.01
N TYR A 288 29.20 -15.97 1.96
CA TYR A 288 29.40 -16.93 0.85
C TYR A 288 30.47 -16.47 -0.15
N ARG A 289 30.93 -15.22 -0.08
CA ARG A 289 32.05 -14.69 -0.88
C ARG A 289 33.42 -14.95 -0.22
N ALA A 290 33.45 -15.61 0.95
CA ALA A 290 34.67 -15.88 1.70
C ALA A 290 35.68 -16.77 0.92
N VAL A 291 36.96 -16.36 0.92
CA VAL A 291 38.03 -17.03 0.15
C VAL A 291 38.97 -17.83 1.07
N TRP A 292 39.19 -19.10 0.72
CA TRP A 292 39.99 -20.06 1.53
C TRP A 292 41.38 -19.56 1.94
N SER A 293 42.11 -18.91 1.03
CA SER A 293 43.50 -18.44 1.26
C SER A 293 43.60 -17.30 2.29
N TYR A 294 42.47 -16.65 2.62
CA TYR A 294 42.34 -15.71 3.73
C TYR A 294 41.77 -16.41 4.97
N THR A 295 40.66 -17.16 4.82
CA THR A 295 40.00 -17.83 5.94
C THR A 295 40.91 -18.83 6.66
N SER A 296 41.66 -19.67 5.94
CA SER A 296 42.60 -20.63 6.56
C SER A 296 43.67 -19.93 7.41
N LYS A 297 44.15 -18.74 7.00
CA LYS A 297 45.08 -17.93 7.80
C LYS A 297 44.42 -17.33 9.04
N LYS A 298 43.15 -16.92 8.96
CA LYS A 298 42.35 -16.47 10.11
C LYS A 298 42.11 -17.61 11.12
N LEU A 299 41.91 -18.84 10.63
CA LEU A 299 41.68 -20.02 11.48
C LEU A 299 42.96 -20.71 11.98
N ALA A 300 44.13 -20.39 11.42
CA ALA A 300 45.42 -21.06 11.72
C ALA A 300 45.82 -21.09 13.22
N ASN A 301 45.28 -20.19 14.03
CA ASN A 301 45.54 -20.10 15.48
C ASN A 301 44.44 -20.73 16.35
N GLN A 302 43.42 -21.36 15.77
CA GLN A 302 42.29 -21.97 16.49
C GLN A 302 42.56 -23.47 16.72
N GLU A 303 42.38 -23.97 17.95
CA GLU A 303 42.71 -25.36 18.31
C GLU A 303 41.90 -26.37 17.49
N GLU A 304 40.61 -26.10 17.25
CA GLU A 304 39.73 -26.98 16.47
C GLU A 304 40.15 -27.08 15.01
N PHE A 305 40.71 -26.01 14.44
CA PHE A 305 41.25 -26.02 13.08
C PHE A 305 42.56 -26.79 13.00
N ILE A 306 43.51 -26.51 13.90
CA ILE A 306 44.81 -27.19 13.98
C ILE A 306 44.57 -28.71 14.12
N ARG A 307 43.79 -29.11 15.12
CA ARG A 307 43.49 -30.52 15.42
C ARG A 307 42.74 -31.22 14.28
N PHE A 308 41.84 -30.53 13.56
CA PHE A 308 41.18 -31.10 12.39
C PHE A 308 42.16 -31.28 11.20
N VAL A 309 43.06 -30.32 10.96
CA VAL A 309 44.13 -30.45 9.95
C VAL A 309 45.09 -31.60 10.29
N GLU A 310 45.53 -31.74 11.54
CA GLU A 310 46.39 -32.86 11.98
C GLU A 310 45.75 -34.23 11.72
N LEU A 311 44.43 -34.34 11.92
CA LEU A 311 43.66 -35.59 11.83
C LEU A 311 43.19 -35.95 10.41
N PHE A 312 42.85 -34.96 9.59
CA PHE A 312 42.21 -35.15 8.28
C PHE A 312 42.96 -34.51 7.09
N GLY A 313 43.85 -33.56 7.35
CA GLY A 313 44.64 -32.86 6.33
C GLY A 313 44.02 -31.56 5.81
N MET A 314 44.86 -30.73 5.20
CA MET A 314 44.50 -29.40 4.69
C MET A 314 43.44 -29.47 3.58
N ASP A 315 43.48 -30.49 2.72
CA ASP A 315 42.51 -30.69 1.63
C ASP A 315 41.12 -31.09 2.15
N CYS A 316 41.03 -31.92 3.18
CA CYS A 316 39.77 -32.20 3.87
C CYS A 316 39.21 -30.92 4.51
N SER A 317 40.07 -30.14 5.15
CA SER A 317 39.73 -28.86 5.77
C SER A 317 39.16 -27.86 4.76
N GLN A 318 39.76 -27.79 3.57
CA GLN A 318 39.28 -26.97 2.46
C GLN A 318 37.95 -27.49 1.88
N ARG A 319 37.77 -28.81 1.73
CA ARG A 319 36.51 -29.39 1.22
C ARG A 319 35.32 -29.09 2.11
N VAL A 320 35.47 -29.18 3.43
CA VAL A 320 34.44 -28.79 4.41
C VAL A 320 34.12 -27.29 4.31
N PHE A 321 35.14 -26.43 4.22
CA PHE A 321 34.94 -24.99 4.01
C PHE A 321 34.19 -24.69 2.71
N ARG A 322 34.59 -25.26 1.57
CA ARG A 322 33.91 -25.06 0.27
C ARG A 322 32.45 -25.53 0.32
N ARG A 323 32.15 -26.64 0.99
CA ARG A 323 30.78 -27.15 1.19
C ARG A 323 29.92 -26.18 2.00
N HIS A 324 30.46 -25.62 3.09
CA HIS A 324 29.78 -24.59 3.89
C HIS A 324 29.55 -23.29 3.11
N VAL A 325 30.57 -22.80 2.41
CA VAL A 325 30.46 -21.60 1.55
C VAL A 325 29.42 -21.78 0.44
N LYS A 326 29.35 -22.96 -0.20
CA LYS A 326 28.27 -23.25 -1.15
C LYS A 326 26.90 -23.20 -0.48
N LYS A 327 26.74 -23.84 0.69
CA LYS A 327 25.48 -23.82 1.45
C LYS A 327 25.02 -22.39 1.76
N LEU A 328 25.93 -21.49 2.11
CA LEU A 328 25.61 -20.07 2.30
C LEU A 328 25.15 -19.36 1.02
N LYS A 329 25.74 -19.66 -0.16
CA LYS A 329 25.27 -19.12 -1.45
C LYS A 329 23.87 -19.65 -1.78
N ASP A 330 23.67 -20.95 -1.63
CA ASP A 330 22.40 -21.62 -1.87
C ASP A 330 21.28 -21.05 -0.96
N GLU A 331 21.58 -20.81 0.34
CA GLU A 331 20.66 -20.19 1.31
C GLU A 331 20.39 -18.69 1.04
N HIS A 332 21.41 -17.93 0.64
CA HIS A 332 21.25 -16.52 0.27
C HIS A 332 20.37 -16.36 -0.99
N LEU A 333 20.58 -17.21 -1.99
CA LEU A 333 19.80 -17.22 -3.23
C LEU A 333 18.33 -17.61 -2.96
N ALA A 334 18.09 -18.66 -2.17
CA ALA A 334 16.74 -19.04 -1.77
C ALA A 334 15.99 -17.91 -1.06
N LYS A 335 16.69 -17.15 -0.19
CA LYS A 335 16.10 -15.97 0.48
C LYS A 335 15.79 -14.83 -0.50
N LYS A 336 16.65 -14.56 -1.50
CA LYS A 336 16.36 -13.59 -2.57
C LYS A 336 15.10 -14.01 -3.35
N VAL A 337 15.01 -15.28 -3.78
CA VAL A 337 13.84 -15.82 -4.50
C VAL A 337 12.56 -15.66 -3.70
N GLN A 338 12.56 -16.02 -2.41
CA GLN A 338 11.37 -15.86 -1.57
C GLN A 338 10.92 -14.39 -1.52
N GLY A 339 11.84 -13.45 -1.30
CA GLY A 339 11.50 -12.02 -1.29
C GLY A 339 10.93 -11.50 -2.62
N TYR A 340 11.38 -12.03 -3.76
CA TYR A 340 10.78 -11.73 -5.06
C TYR A 340 9.37 -12.35 -5.19
N MET A 341 9.16 -13.57 -4.70
CA MET A 341 7.83 -14.23 -4.70
C MET A 341 6.84 -13.60 -3.72
N ASP A 342 7.32 -12.99 -2.63
CA ASP A 342 6.50 -12.24 -1.68
C ASP A 342 6.02 -10.90 -2.29
N MET A 343 6.86 -10.27 -3.13
CA MET A 343 6.56 -8.99 -3.83
C MET A 343 5.71 -9.17 -5.10
N LEU A 344 5.93 -10.25 -5.86
CA LEU A 344 5.31 -10.47 -7.17
C LEU A 344 3.76 -10.39 -7.21
N PRO A 345 2.98 -10.78 -6.18
CA PRO A 345 1.52 -10.63 -6.19
C PRO A 345 1.06 -9.17 -6.30
N GLU A 346 1.71 -8.25 -5.59
CA GLU A 346 1.39 -6.83 -5.61
C GLU A 346 1.76 -6.22 -6.98
N VAL A 347 2.92 -6.58 -7.51
CA VAL A 347 3.39 -6.18 -8.86
C VAL A 347 2.44 -6.66 -9.96
N LEU A 348 1.93 -7.90 -9.85
CA LEU A 348 0.93 -8.43 -10.77
C LEU A 348 -0.44 -7.76 -10.61
N GLN A 349 -0.80 -7.28 -9.42
CA GLN A 349 -2.05 -6.55 -9.19
C GLN A 349 -2.02 -5.14 -9.81
N GLU A 350 -0.87 -4.47 -9.83
CA GLU A 350 -0.70 -3.17 -10.51
C GLU A 350 -0.58 -3.35 -12.04
N MET A 351 0.33 -4.21 -12.52
CA MET A 351 0.64 -4.34 -13.95
C MET A 351 -0.38 -5.22 -14.72
N VAL A 352 -1.16 -6.05 -14.01
CA VAL A 352 -2.15 -6.99 -14.59
C VAL A 352 -3.42 -7.04 -13.72
N PRO A 353 -4.17 -5.92 -13.61
CA PRO A 353 -5.25 -5.78 -12.64
C PRO A 353 -6.53 -6.55 -13.00
N ASP A 354 -6.72 -6.99 -14.25
CA ASP A 354 -7.98 -7.55 -14.73
C ASP A 354 -7.86 -8.68 -15.76
N LEU A 355 -8.91 -9.51 -15.86
CA LEU A 355 -8.96 -10.65 -16.77
C LEU A 355 -9.22 -10.30 -18.25
N SER A 356 -9.55 -9.05 -18.57
CA SER A 356 -9.66 -8.60 -19.96
C SER A 356 -8.29 -8.50 -20.63
N THR A 357 -7.24 -8.13 -19.87
CA THR A 357 -5.86 -8.12 -20.38
C THR A 357 -5.28 -9.52 -20.60
N LEU A 358 -5.85 -10.54 -19.95
CA LEU A 358 -5.30 -11.90 -19.83
C LEU A 358 -5.93 -12.95 -20.77
N ARG A 359 -6.94 -12.60 -21.57
CA ARG A 359 -7.71 -13.57 -22.36
C ARG A 359 -6.82 -14.44 -23.24
N ASP A 360 -6.89 -15.75 -22.99
CA ASP A 360 -6.19 -16.82 -23.72
C ASP A 360 -4.65 -16.67 -23.79
N ARG A 361 -4.05 -15.99 -22.80
CA ARG A 361 -2.59 -15.85 -22.66
C ARG A 361 -1.99 -16.92 -21.75
N ASP A 362 -0.97 -17.61 -22.24
CA ASP A 362 -0.05 -18.40 -21.43
C ASP A 362 0.95 -17.50 -20.69
N TRP A 363 1.61 -18.04 -19.66
CA TRP A 363 2.55 -17.28 -18.84
C TRP A 363 3.65 -16.58 -19.66
N PRO A 364 4.30 -17.22 -20.66
CA PRO A 364 5.26 -16.53 -21.52
C PRO A 364 4.72 -15.30 -22.27
N ALA A 365 3.46 -15.32 -22.72
CA ALA A 365 2.85 -14.16 -23.35
C ALA A 365 2.49 -13.05 -22.33
N VAL A 366 2.40 -13.36 -21.04
CA VAL A 366 2.24 -12.38 -19.95
C VAL A 366 3.60 -11.82 -19.52
N GLN A 367 4.65 -12.63 -19.41
CA GLN A 367 6.03 -12.18 -19.17
C GLN A 367 6.45 -11.11 -20.21
N LEU A 368 6.22 -11.38 -21.50
CA LEU A 368 6.53 -10.41 -22.56
C LEU A 368 5.73 -9.10 -22.40
N ARG A 369 4.45 -9.20 -22.00
CA ARG A 369 3.60 -8.02 -21.74
C ARG A 369 4.04 -7.21 -20.53
N ILE A 370 4.57 -7.87 -19.49
CA ILE A 370 5.21 -7.22 -18.32
C ILE A 370 6.45 -6.45 -18.79
N LYS A 371 7.27 -7.04 -19.68
CA LYS A 371 8.44 -6.38 -20.28
C LYS A 371 8.10 -5.20 -21.18
N GLU A 372 6.95 -5.25 -21.87
CA GLU A 372 6.41 -4.15 -22.69
C GLU A 372 5.67 -3.08 -21.87
N HIS A 373 5.53 -3.23 -20.55
CA HIS A 373 4.75 -2.30 -19.71
C HIS A 373 5.48 -0.97 -19.48
N PRO A 374 4.80 0.21 -19.49
CA PRO A 374 5.43 1.50 -19.24
C PRO A 374 6.19 1.58 -17.91
N GLU A 375 5.69 0.89 -16.89
CA GLU A 375 6.26 0.89 -15.53
C GLU A 375 7.19 -0.31 -15.27
N PHE A 376 7.59 -1.06 -16.32
CA PHE A 376 8.49 -2.21 -16.19
C PHE A 376 9.74 -1.88 -15.35
N SER A 377 10.38 -0.74 -15.61
CA SER A 377 11.60 -0.32 -14.91
C SER A 377 11.41 0.05 -13.43
N GLN A 378 10.17 0.21 -12.95
CA GLN A 378 9.86 0.48 -11.54
C GLN A 378 9.93 -0.80 -10.70
N TYR A 379 9.50 -1.93 -11.27
CA TYR A 379 9.37 -3.22 -10.56
C TYR A 379 10.40 -4.26 -10.98
N PHE A 380 10.96 -4.14 -12.19
CA PHE A 380 11.86 -5.11 -12.80
C PHE A 380 13.16 -4.48 -13.32
N TYR A 381 14.16 -5.33 -13.54
CA TYR A 381 15.37 -5.02 -14.30
C TYR A 381 15.83 -6.21 -15.15
N GLU A 382 16.64 -5.95 -16.17
CA GLU A 382 17.23 -6.98 -17.04
C GLU A 382 18.67 -7.28 -16.64
N CYS A 383 19.07 -8.55 -16.67
CA CYS A 383 20.45 -8.96 -16.45
C CYS A 383 21.26 -8.92 -17.76
N PRO A 384 22.60 -8.69 -17.72
CA PRO A 384 23.44 -8.76 -18.91
C PRO A 384 23.48 -10.18 -19.49
N GLU A 385 23.44 -10.33 -20.82
CA GLU A 385 23.37 -11.66 -21.49
C GLU A 385 24.48 -12.65 -21.08
N ASP A 386 25.66 -12.15 -20.69
CA ASP A 386 26.81 -12.97 -20.25
C ASP A 386 26.73 -13.45 -18.78
N ILE A 387 25.78 -12.95 -17.96
CA ILE A 387 25.75 -13.18 -16.50
C ILE A 387 24.35 -13.58 -16.03
N PRO A 388 24.13 -14.83 -15.55
CA PRO A 388 22.86 -15.24 -14.97
C PRO A 388 22.43 -14.36 -13.80
N TRP A 389 21.14 -14.10 -13.62
CA TRP A 389 20.62 -13.31 -12.49
C TRP A 389 21.03 -13.87 -11.11
N THR A 390 21.25 -15.18 -11.01
CA THR A 390 21.74 -15.88 -9.80
C THR A 390 23.21 -15.57 -9.46
N GLU A 391 23.96 -14.99 -10.40
CA GLU A 391 25.34 -14.53 -10.26
C GLU A 391 25.49 -13.01 -10.49
N CYS A 392 24.41 -12.32 -10.85
CA CYS A 392 24.27 -10.86 -10.79
C CYS A 392 24.21 -10.36 -9.34
N ASP A 393 25.30 -10.53 -8.62
CA ASP A 393 25.61 -9.76 -7.43
C ASP A 393 26.02 -8.33 -7.83
N LEU A 394 25.05 -7.58 -8.35
CA LEU A 394 25.10 -6.11 -8.38
C LEU A 394 25.49 -5.64 -6.98
N SER A 395 26.50 -4.77 -6.89
CA SER A 395 27.23 -4.48 -5.65
C SER A 395 26.40 -3.73 -4.60
N ASP A 396 25.26 -3.20 -5.00
CA ASP A 396 24.62 -2.09 -4.33
C ASP A 396 23.42 -2.60 -3.53
N SER A 397 23.41 -2.31 -2.22
CA SER A 397 22.42 -2.81 -1.26
C SER A 397 21.04 -2.12 -1.36
N SER A 398 20.74 -1.56 -2.53
CA SER A 398 19.58 -0.71 -2.84
C SER A 398 18.76 -1.22 -4.03
N GLU A 399 19.18 -2.28 -4.73
CA GLU A 399 18.38 -2.87 -5.80
C GLU A 399 17.27 -3.76 -5.21
N THR A 400 16.06 -3.21 -5.16
CA THR A 400 14.86 -3.88 -4.61
C THR A 400 13.99 -4.54 -5.67
N ARG A 401 14.25 -4.29 -6.96
CA ARG A 401 13.44 -4.79 -8.07
C ARG A 401 13.67 -6.28 -8.34
N ILE A 402 12.72 -6.90 -9.02
CA ILE A 402 12.78 -8.31 -9.43
C ILE A 402 13.63 -8.42 -10.72
N PRO A 403 14.66 -9.28 -10.80
CA PRO A 403 15.31 -9.58 -12.08
C PRO A 403 14.29 -10.26 -13.00
N TYR A 404 14.12 -9.77 -14.23
CA TYR A 404 13.10 -10.25 -15.17
C TYR A 404 13.13 -11.78 -15.35
N ASP A 405 14.33 -12.35 -15.46
CA ASP A 405 14.61 -13.78 -15.60
C ASP A 405 14.10 -14.64 -14.43
N VAL A 406 13.74 -14.05 -13.27
CA VAL A 406 13.07 -14.76 -12.16
C VAL A 406 11.64 -15.14 -12.53
N LEU A 407 11.02 -14.46 -13.50
CA LEU A 407 9.70 -14.85 -13.99
C LEU A 407 9.70 -16.21 -14.70
N ASP A 408 10.86 -16.74 -15.12
CA ASP A 408 10.97 -18.06 -15.75
C ASP A 408 10.91 -19.23 -14.76
N THR A 409 10.88 -18.99 -13.44
CA THR A 409 10.80 -20.08 -12.46
C THR A 409 9.38 -20.59 -12.23
N SER A 410 9.27 -21.86 -11.81
CA SER A 410 8.00 -22.53 -11.49
C SER A 410 7.22 -21.85 -10.36
N GLU A 411 7.93 -21.19 -9.45
CA GLU A 411 7.38 -20.41 -8.35
C GLU A 411 6.64 -19.17 -8.88
N ALA A 412 7.25 -18.43 -9.81
CA ALA A 412 6.65 -17.26 -10.43
C ALA A 412 5.39 -17.62 -11.25
N GLU A 413 5.44 -18.70 -12.03
CA GLU A 413 4.27 -19.22 -12.76
C GLU A 413 3.14 -19.65 -11.79
N THR A 414 3.50 -20.14 -10.59
CA THR A 414 2.53 -20.53 -9.54
C THR A 414 1.90 -19.30 -8.88
N VAL A 415 2.67 -18.25 -8.60
CA VAL A 415 2.15 -16.96 -8.12
C VAL A 415 1.19 -16.35 -9.16
N TYR A 416 1.56 -16.35 -10.43
CA TYR A 416 0.68 -15.92 -11.53
C TYR A 416 -0.64 -16.72 -11.58
N LYS A 417 -0.60 -18.04 -11.49
CA LYS A 417 -1.81 -18.89 -11.46
C LYS A 417 -2.70 -18.55 -10.27
N ASN A 418 -2.13 -18.25 -9.11
CA ASN A 418 -2.89 -17.81 -7.93
C ASN A 418 -3.54 -16.43 -8.14
N HIS A 419 -2.83 -15.48 -8.76
CA HIS A 419 -3.37 -14.17 -9.13
C HIS A 419 -4.57 -14.30 -10.08
N VAL A 420 -4.43 -15.08 -11.16
CA VAL A 420 -5.52 -15.36 -12.12
C VAL A 420 -6.74 -15.96 -11.41
N ASN A 421 -6.54 -16.89 -10.48
CA ASN A 421 -7.62 -17.49 -9.70
C ASN A 421 -8.32 -16.46 -8.78
N ALA A 422 -7.58 -15.54 -8.17
CA ALA A 422 -8.13 -14.46 -7.34
C ALA A 422 -8.99 -13.49 -8.17
N LEU A 423 -8.48 -13.03 -9.32
CA LEU A 423 -9.24 -12.18 -10.24
C LEU A 423 -10.52 -12.86 -10.77
N GLN A 424 -10.49 -14.18 -11.00
CA GLN A 424 -11.69 -14.94 -11.40
C GLN A 424 -12.74 -15.01 -10.28
N GLN A 425 -12.30 -15.15 -9.03
CA GLN A 425 -13.21 -15.15 -7.87
C GLN A 425 -13.85 -13.77 -7.68
N GLU A 426 -13.07 -12.69 -7.78
CA GLU A 426 -13.62 -11.33 -7.62
C GLU A 426 -14.55 -10.95 -8.77
N GLN A 427 -14.22 -11.28 -10.03
CA GLN A 427 -15.15 -11.08 -11.15
C GLN A 427 -16.48 -11.81 -10.93
N LYS A 428 -16.44 -13.05 -10.41
CA LYS A 428 -17.64 -13.81 -10.08
C LYS A 428 -18.42 -13.19 -8.91
N ARG A 429 -17.73 -12.66 -7.90
CA ARG A 429 -18.33 -11.93 -6.77
C ARG A 429 -19.08 -10.68 -7.24
N LEU A 430 -18.48 -9.87 -8.10
CA LEU A 430 -19.12 -8.68 -8.68
C LEU A 430 -20.38 -9.03 -9.50
N GLU A 431 -20.35 -10.10 -10.29
CA GLU A 431 -21.53 -10.57 -11.02
C GLU A 431 -22.62 -11.10 -10.07
N TRP A 432 -22.27 -11.80 -8.98
CA TRP A 432 -23.24 -12.16 -7.95
C TRP A 432 -23.85 -10.94 -7.25
N LYS A 433 -23.06 -9.90 -6.91
CA LYS A 433 -23.59 -8.64 -6.35
C LYS A 433 -24.65 -8.00 -7.25
N LYS A 434 -24.37 -7.94 -8.55
CA LYS A 434 -25.29 -7.43 -9.57
C LYS A 434 -26.56 -8.28 -9.70
N GLN A 435 -26.42 -9.60 -9.72
CA GLN A 435 -27.56 -10.52 -9.75
C GLN A 435 -28.42 -10.45 -8.47
N PHE A 436 -27.81 -10.20 -7.31
CA PHE A 436 -28.57 -9.96 -6.08
C PHE A 436 -29.33 -8.63 -6.11
N LYS A 437 -28.73 -7.53 -6.60
CA LYS A 437 -29.47 -6.27 -6.80
C LYS A 437 -30.66 -6.44 -7.76
N GLN A 438 -30.49 -7.13 -8.90
CA GLN A 438 -31.60 -7.45 -9.80
C GLN A 438 -32.70 -8.26 -9.10
N LEU A 439 -32.31 -9.25 -8.27
CA LEU A 439 -33.27 -10.06 -7.51
C LEU A 439 -34.06 -9.22 -6.48
N LEU A 440 -33.47 -8.17 -5.89
CA LEU A 440 -34.20 -7.23 -5.03
C LEU A 440 -35.23 -6.42 -5.85
N GLU A 441 -34.83 -5.88 -7.00
CA GLU A 441 -35.69 -5.10 -7.90
C GLU A 441 -36.87 -5.92 -8.45
N ASP A 442 -36.64 -7.19 -8.80
CA ASP A 442 -37.67 -8.12 -9.27
C ASP A 442 -38.60 -8.59 -8.13
N THR A 443 -38.17 -8.50 -6.87
CA THR A 443 -38.94 -8.99 -5.71
C THR A 443 -39.83 -7.90 -5.12
N GLY A 444 -41.01 -7.70 -5.70
CA GLY A 444 -42.03 -6.72 -5.25
C GLY A 444 -42.57 -6.87 -3.81
N TYR A 445 -42.06 -7.82 -3.01
CA TYR A 445 -42.25 -7.86 -1.56
C TYR A 445 -41.25 -6.98 -0.79
N VAL A 446 -40.14 -6.58 -1.41
CA VAL A 446 -39.23 -5.54 -0.89
C VAL A 446 -39.93 -4.20 -1.07
N THR A 447 -40.15 -3.50 0.04
CA THR A 447 -40.84 -2.19 0.07
C THR A 447 -40.10 -1.24 1.01
N PRO A 448 -40.27 0.09 0.88
CA PRO A 448 -39.66 1.07 1.77
C PRO A 448 -39.83 0.71 3.26
N GLY A 449 -38.73 0.76 4.02
CA GLY A 449 -38.74 0.52 5.46
C GLY A 449 -38.94 -0.96 5.89
N LYS A 450 -38.68 -1.93 5.00
CA LYS A 450 -38.55 -3.35 5.40
C LYS A 450 -37.10 -3.70 5.71
N LEU A 451 -36.87 -4.42 6.81
CA LEU A 451 -35.55 -4.94 7.15
C LEU A 451 -35.20 -6.18 6.31
N LEU A 452 -33.92 -6.39 5.98
CA LEU A 452 -33.47 -7.59 5.25
C LEU A 452 -33.90 -8.87 5.96
N SER A 453 -33.87 -8.89 7.30
CA SER A 453 -34.30 -10.02 8.13
C SER A 453 -35.75 -10.48 7.88
N GLU A 454 -36.66 -9.57 7.53
CA GLU A 454 -38.07 -9.89 7.25
C GLU A 454 -38.27 -10.56 5.89
N VAL A 455 -37.45 -10.19 4.89
CA VAL A 455 -37.54 -10.68 3.51
C VAL A 455 -36.50 -11.74 3.17
N ARG A 456 -35.54 -12.02 4.05
CA ARG A 456 -34.40 -12.94 3.84
C ARG A 456 -34.78 -14.31 3.28
N VAL A 457 -35.92 -14.84 3.74
CA VAL A 457 -36.47 -16.15 3.32
C VAL A 457 -36.81 -16.20 1.82
N LEU A 458 -37.05 -15.06 1.18
CA LEU A 458 -37.33 -14.97 -0.27
C LEU A 458 -36.07 -15.17 -1.13
N PHE A 459 -34.88 -15.03 -0.55
CA PHE A 459 -33.59 -15.10 -1.24
C PHE A 459 -32.78 -16.37 -0.92
N MET A 460 -33.21 -17.16 0.07
CA MET A 460 -32.60 -18.47 0.37
C MET A 460 -32.76 -19.43 -0.81
N GLY A 461 -31.76 -20.29 -1.06
CA GLY A 461 -31.69 -21.16 -2.24
C GLY A 461 -31.35 -20.44 -3.55
N ARG A 462 -30.77 -19.23 -3.50
CA ARG A 462 -30.31 -18.47 -4.68
C ARG A 462 -28.79 -18.31 -4.62
N GLU A 463 -28.09 -18.79 -5.65
CA GLU A 463 -26.61 -18.74 -5.70
C GLU A 463 -26.03 -17.34 -5.49
N CYS A 464 -26.66 -16.30 -6.07
CA CYS A 464 -26.23 -14.91 -5.93
C CYS A 464 -26.42 -14.32 -4.52
N PHE A 465 -27.23 -14.95 -3.65
CA PHE A 465 -27.41 -14.57 -2.25
C PHE A 465 -26.56 -15.44 -1.31
N GLU A 466 -26.46 -16.75 -1.59
CA GLU A 466 -25.73 -17.71 -0.75
C GLU A 466 -24.21 -17.68 -0.95
N ALA A 467 -23.73 -17.16 -2.09
CA ALA A 467 -22.29 -17.03 -2.38
C ALA A 467 -21.70 -15.65 -2.05
N LEU A 468 -22.51 -14.72 -1.54
CA LEU A 468 -22.05 -13.42 -1.03
C LEU A 468 -21.90 -13.46 0.49
N SER A 469 -21.06 -12.57 1.04
CA SER A 469 -20.97 -12.41 2.49
C SER A 469 -22.23 -11.76 3.05
N GLU A 470 -22.55 -12.02 4.33
CA GLU A 470 -23.70 -11.37 4.99
C GLU A 470 -23.56 -9.84 4.99
N GLN A 471 -22.32 -9.33 5.09
CA GLN A 471 -22.01 -7.90 4.97
C GLN A 471 -22.26 -7.36 3.55
N ASP A 472 -21.83 -8.07 2.50
CA ASP A 472 -22.09 -7.69 1.10
C ASP A 472 -23.61 -7.66 0.83
N CYS A 473 -24.35 -8.67 1.30
CA CYS A 473 -25.81 -8.74 1.16
C CYS A 473 -26.52 -7.60 1.91
N GLN A 474 -26.10 -7.29 3.14
CA GLN A 474 -26.66 -6.19 3.92
C GLN A 474 -26.39 -4.84 3.23
N GLN A 475 -25.16 -4.58 2.77
CA GLN A 475 -24.81 -3.34 2.05
C GLN A 475 -25.61 -3.15 0.76
N ILE A 476 -25.80 -4.20 -0.05
CA ILE A 476 -26.59 -4.14 -1.28
C ILE A 476 -28.06 -3.88 -0.95
N TYR A 477 -28.58 -4.51 0.10
CA TYR A 477 -29.96 -4.32 0.54
C TYR A 477 -30.22 -2.92 1.09
N ASP A 478 -29.32 -2.36 1.90
CA ASP A 478 -29.46 -1.03 2.47
C ASP A 478 -29.36 0.07 1.41
N GLN A 479 -28.47 -0.09 0.44
CA GLN A 479 -28.39 0.80 -0.73
C GLN A 479 -29.66 0.72 -1.58
N HIS A 480 -30.21 -0.48 -1.83
CA HIS A 480 -31.48 -0.63 -2.54
C HIS A 480 -32.67 -0.07 -1.74
N GLN A 481 -32.71 -0.27 -0.42
CA GLN A 481 -33.71 0.35 0.46
C GLN A 481 -33.65 1.87 0.37
N LYS A 482 -32.46 2.48 0.44
CA LYS A 482 -32.29 3.92 0.26
C LYS A 482 -32.85 4.39 -1.09
N GLU A 483 -32.55 3.69 -2.18
CA GLU A 483 -33.08 4.01 -3.51
C GLU A 483 -34.62 3.95 -3.59
N ILE A 484 -35.27 2.94 -3.01
CA ILE A 484 -36.75 2.84 -3.03
C ILE A 484 -37.44 3.77 -2.01
N VAL A 485 -36.79 4.07 -0.88
CA VAL A 485 -37.28 5.01 0.13
C VAL A 485 -37.31 6.44 -0.42
N GLU A 486 -36.21 6.91 -1.02
CA GLU A 486 -36.18 8.25 -1.61
C GLU A 486 -37.12 8.38 -2.81
N LYS A 487 -37.29 7.31 -3.60
CA LYS A 487 -38.31 7.24 -4.65
C LYS A 487 -39.74 7.33 -4.10
N ALA A 488 -40.03 6.68 -2.96
CA ALA A 488 -41.33 6.76 -2.30
C ALA A 488 -41.60 8.15 -1.71
N LYS A 489 -40.58 8.79 -1.09
CA LYS A 489 -40.65 10.18 -0.62
C LYS A 489 -40.94 11.15 -1.76
N HIS A 490 -40.20 11.07 -2.87
CA HIS A 490 -40.45 11.93 -4.03
C HIS A 490 -41.86 11.71 -4.63
N ASN A 491 -42.33 10.46 -4.73
CA ASN A 491 -43.71 10.17 -5.15
C ASN A 491 -44.76 10.79 -4.21
N PHE A 492 -44.52 10.80 -2.89
CA PHE A 492 -45.40 11.46 -1.92
C PHE A 492 -45.33 13.00 -2.02
N GLN A 493 -44.15 13.55 -2.30
CA GLN A 493 -43.97 14.99 -2.56
C GLN A 493 -44.76 15.44 -3.80
N GLU A 494 -44.74 14.66 -4.89
CA GLU A 494 -45.58 14.93 -6.07
C GLU A 494 -47.08 14.77 -5.76
N LEU A 495 -47.49 13.83 -4.89
CA LEU A 495 -48.88 13.72 -4.44
C LEU A 495 -49.35 15.00 -3.71
N LEU A 496 -48.53 15.55 -2.80
CA LEU A 496 -48.84 16.80 -2.10
C LEU A 496 -48.99 17.97 -3.10
N LEU A 497 -48.08 18.07 -4.07
CA LEU A 497 -48.09 19.12 -5.10
C LEU A 497 -49.21 18.95 -6.14
N GLU A 498 -49.68 17.72 -6.39
CA GLU A 498 -50.87 17.44 -7.21
C GLU A 498 -52.17 17.90 -6.53
N HIS A 499 -52.19 17.94 -5.20
CA HIS A 499 -53.31 18.41 -4.37
C HIS A 499 -53.05 19.79 -3.74
N ALA A 500 -52.36 20.68 -4.48
CA ALA A 500 -52.04 22.04 -4.04
C ALA A 500 -53.27 22.86 -3.60
N ASP A 501 -54.46 22.55 -4.11
CA ASP A 501 -55.73 23.15 -3.70
C ASP A 501 -56.03 22.94 -2.21
N LEU A 502 -55.74 21.76 -1.65
CA LEU A 502 -55.95 21.46 -0.23
C LEU A 502 -55.15 22.39 0.71
N PHE A 503 -54.06 23.00 0.22
CA PHE A 503 -53.13 23.81 1.02
C PHE A 503 -53.34 25.32 0.85
N TYR A 504 -53.95 25.78 -0.25
CA TYR A 504 -54.06 27.21 -0.57
C TYR A 504 -55.26 27.91 0.09
N HIS A 505 -56.32 27.18 0.48
CA HIS A 505 -57.58 27.78 0.94
C HIS A 505 -57.48 28.57 2.26
N PHE A 506 -56.55 28.21 3.16
CA PHE A 506 -56.43 28.77 4.51
C PHE A 506 -56.06 30.28 4.56
N LYS A 507 -55.69 30.89 3.43
CA LYS A 507 -55.39 32.34 3.35
C LYS A 507 -56.63 33.25 3.38
N SER A 508 -57.85 32.72 3.28
CA SER A 508 -59.08 33.54 3.12
C SER A 508 -59.90 33.78 4.40
N ILE A 509 -59.53 33.22 5.55
CA ILE A 509 -60.35 33.25 6.78
C ILE A 509 -59.56 33.74 8.00
N ALA A 510 -59.81 34.99 8.39
CA ALA A 510 -59.43 35.67 9.64
C ALA A 510 -57.93 35.98 9.88
N PRO A 511 -57.59 37.00 10.71
CA PRO A 511 -56.26 37.62 10.72
C PRO A 511 -55.13 36.84 11.39
N THR A 512 -55.37 35.62 11.87
CA THR A 512 -54.41 34.88 12.74
C THR A 512 -53.77 33.65 12.08
N GLY A 513 -54.30 33.15 10.96
CA GLY A 513 -53.61 32.19 10.07
C GLY A 513 -53.20 30.82 10.63
N THR A 514 -53.63 30.43 11.83
CA THR A 514 -53.17 29.20 12.49
C THR A 514 -53.84 27.94 11.92
N ILE A 515 -53.04 27.06 11.32
CA ILE A 515 -53.47 25.72 10.86
C ILE A 515 -53.91 24.88 12.06
N THR A 516 -55.06 24.21 11.97
CA THR A 516 -55.64 23.41 13.05
C THR A 516 -55.47 21.89 12.84
N GLN A 517 -55.72 21.11 13.90
CA GLN A 517 -55.73 19.65 13.82
C GLN A 517 -56.89 19.10 12.97
N ALA A 518 -57.96 19.88 12.75
CA ALA A 518 -59.04 19.49 11.85
C ALA A 518 -58.60 19.56 10.38
N ASP A 519 -57.88 20.62 10.01
CA ASP A 519 -57.37 20.83 8.65
C ASP A 519 -56.36 19.74 8.25
N ILE A 520 -55.44 19.40 9.17
CA ILE A 520 -54.50 18.28 8.99
C ILE A 520 -55.24 16.95 8.81
N LYS A 521 -56.38 16.76 9.50
CA LYS A 521 -57.22 15.57 9.32
C LYS A 521 -57.91 15.56 7.96
N GLU A 522 -58.46 16.67 7.49
CA GLU A 522 -59.11 16.77 6.17
C GLU A 522 -58.12 16.48 5.03
N ILE A 523 -56.90 17.05 5.09
CA ILE A 523 -55.81 16.75 4.16
C ILE A 523 -55.44 15.26 4.22
N THR A 524 -55.33 14.69 5.42
CA THR A 524 -55.05 13.25 5.58
C THR A 524 -56.18 12.39 5.01
N ASP A 525 -57.44 12.73 5.28
CA ASP A 525 -58.60 11.96 4.84
C ASP A 525 -58.76 11.95 3.32
N ALA A 526 -58.35 13.04 2.64
CA ALA A 526 -58.32 13.13 1.19
C ALA A 526 -57.15 12.35 0.53
N LEU A 527 -55.98 12.30 1.18
CA LEU A 527 -54.77 11.69 0.60
C LEU A 527 -54.58 10.21 0.97
N GLN A 528 -55.18 9.73 2.06
CA GLN A 528 -54.90 8.40 2.63
C GLN A 528 -55.10 7.23 1.66
N ASP A 529 -55.96 7.38 0.66
CA ASP A 529 -56.30 6.28 -0.25
C ASP A 529 -55.32 6.09 -1.43
N ASP A 530 -54.48 7.09 -1.76
CA ASP A 530 -53.52 6.99 -2.86
C ASP A 530 -52.40 5.98 -2.55
N SER A 531 -52.02 5.19 -3.55
CA SER A 531 -50.92 4.21 -3.46
C SER A 531 -49.58 4.82 -3.02
N ARG A 532 -49.32 6.09 -3.33
CA ARG A 532 -48.13 6.86 -2.95
C ARG A 532 -48.14 7.19 -1.46
N TYR A 533 -49.30 7.57 -0.91
CA TYR A 533 -49.48 7.77 0.53
C TYR A 533 -49.21 6.46 1.30
N LYS A 534 -49.81 5.36 0.85
CA LYS A 534 -49.67 4.01 1.42
C LYS A 534 -48.25 3.44 1.27
N SER A 535 -47.49 3.87 0.27
CA SER A 535 -46.09 3.44 0.07
C SER A 535 -45.14 3.83 1.22
N LEU A 536 -45.54 4.80 2.05
CA LEU A 536 -44.83 5.27 3.24
C LEU A 536 -45.45 4.79 4.57
N ASP A 537 -46.30 3.76 4.58
CA ASP A 537 -46.97 3.30 5.82
C ASP A 537 -46.00 2.84 6.93
N ARG A 538 -44.78 2.41 6.58
CA ARG A 538 -43.71 2.11 7.54
C ARG A 538 -42.84 3.31 7.92
N LEU A 539 -43.00 4.42 7.23
CA LEU A 539 -42.22 5.66 7.36
C LEU A 539 -43.15 6.81 7.76
N ASP A 540 -44.10 6.53 8.66
CA ASP A 540 -45.15 7.47 9.08
C ASP A 540 -44.59 8.76 9.70
N GLN A 541 -43.43 8.70 10.34
CA GLN A 541 -42.71 9.88 10.84
C GLN A 541 -42.19 10.76 9.69
N ASP A 542 -41.52 10.19 8.69
CA ASP A 542 -41.08 10.90 7.49
C ASP A 542 -42.29 11.49 6.73
N ARG A 543 -43.36 10.71 6.57
CA ARG A 543 -44.60 11.14 5.89
C ARG A 543 -45.22 12.36 6.59
N LYS A 544 -45.30 12.35 7.91
CA LYS A 544 -45.79 13.49 8.73
C LYS A 544 -44.85 14.69 8.63
N LEU A 545 -43.54 14.47 8.71
CA LEU A 545 -42.53 15.53 8.58
C LEU A 545 -42.64 16.22 7.21
N MET A 546 -42.72 15.46 6.12
CA MET A 546 -42.89 15.99 4.76
C MET A 546 -44.21 16.77 4.59
N LEU A 547 -45.30 16.30 5.20
CA LEU A 547 -46.58 17.02 5.21
C LEU A 547 -46.47 18.37 5.94
N PHE A 548 -45.84 18.40 7.13
CA PHE A 548 -45.62 19.64 7.89
C PHE A 548 -44.65 20.60 7.20
N GLN A 549 -43.59 20.10 6.56
CA GLN A 549 -42.68 20.88 5.74
C GLN A 549 -43.41 21.51 4.54
N HIS A 550 -44.29 20.75 3.86
CA HIS A 550 -45.08 21.26 2.75
C HIS A 550 -46.08 22.35 3.19
N LEU A 551 -46.81 22.12 4.28
CA LEU A 551 -47.68 23.13 4.91
C LEU A 551 -46.90 24.40 5.24
N GLY A 552 -45.78 24.27 5.97
CA GLY A 552 -44.92 25.40 6.34
C GLY A 552 -44.44 26.20 5.14
N PHE A 553 -44.03 25.52 4.07
CA PHE A 553 -43.58 26.14 2.82
C PHE A 553 -44.71 26.83 2.03
N VAL A 554 -45.91 26.28 1.95
CA VAL A 554 -47.03 26.91 1.22
C VAL A 554 -47.50 28.20 1.91
N HIS A 555 -47.44 28.26 3.24
CA HIS A 555 -47.83 29.45 4.01
C HIS A 555 -46.68 30.46 4.17
N CYS A 556 -45.44 30.00 4.40
CA CYS A 556 -44.24 30.81 4.52
C CYS A 556 -43.17 30.34 3.50
N PRO A 557 -43.24 30.79 2.23
CA PRO A 557 -42.40 30.29 1.15
C PRO A 557 -40.97 30.81 1.21
N ILE A 558 -40.12 30.11 1.97
CA ILE A 558 -38.67 30.32 2.02
C ILE A 558 -38.01 29.53 0.87
N ARG A 559 -37.11 30.17 0.12
CA ARG A 559 -36.50 29.61 -1.11
C ARG A 559 -35.70 28.33 -0.85
N GLU A 560 -35.05 28.25 0.30
CA GLU A 560 -34.20 27.15 0.76
C GLU A 560 -35.05 25.94 1.22
N HIS A 561 -36.33 26.16 1.54
CA HIS A 561 -37.31 25.10 1.82
C HIS A 561 -38.15 24.70 0.59
N CYS A 562 -37.80 25.21 -0.61
CA CYS A 562 -38.50 24.85 -1.84
C CYS A 562 -38.32 23.37 -2.17
N PRO A 563 -39.40 22.62 -2.52
CA PRO A 563 -39.33 21.23 -2.98
C PRO A 563 -38.34 20.92 -4.13
N ALA A 564 -37.90 21.94 -4.86
CA ALA A 564 -36.92 21.83 -5.94
C ALA A 564 -35.51 22.35 -5.60
N PHE A 565 -35.25 22.85 -4.39
CA PHE A 565 -33.97 23.43 -3.99
C PHE A 565 -32.79 22.43 -4.19
N PRO A 566 -31.61 22.86 -4.69
CA PRO A 566 -31.21 24.22 -5.07
C PRO A 566 -31.75 24.71 -6.44
N ASN A 567 -32.41 23.84 -7.20
CA ASN A 567 -33.03 24.15 -8.50
C ASN A 567 -34.40 24.83 -8.37
N CYS A 568 -34.56 25.71 -7.37
CA CYS A 568 -35.73 26.57 -7.25
C CYS A 568 -35.79 27.51 -8.47
N MET A 569 -36.99 27.75 -9.03
CA MET A 569 -37.12 28.57 -10.23
C MET A 569 -36.65 30.01 -10.00
N ASP A 570 -36.87 30.61 -8.82
CA ASP A 570 -36.38 31.97 -8.52
C ASP A 570 -34.84 32.04 -8.64
N ALA A 571 -34.10 31.11 -8.02
CA ALA A 571 -32.64 31.04 -8.11
C ALA A 571 -32.13 30.73 -9.52
N LEU A 572 -32.91 29.99 -10.33
CA LEU A 572 -32.60 29.73 -11.73
C LEU A 572 -32.87 30.98 -12.61
N ILE A 573 -33.94 31.72 -12.33
CA ILE A 573 -34.30 32.98 -12.99
C ILE A 573 -33.23 34.04 -12.70
N GLU A 574 -32.87 34.27 -11.43
CA GLU A 574 -31.80 35.18 -11.00
C GLU A 574 -30.51 34.93 -11.80
N ARG A 575 -30.08 33.66 -11.90
CA ARG A 575 -28.89 33.24 -12.65
C ARG A 575 -29.02 33.49 -14.16
N ILE A 576 -30.16 33.17 -14.76
CA ILE A 576 -30.41 33.37 -16.20
C ILE A 576 -30.42 34.87 -16.53
N LEU A 577 -31.15 35.68 -15.75
CA LEU A 577 -31.24 37.13 -15.95
C LEU A 577 -29.90 37.80 -15.76
N GLY A 578 -29.18 37.49 -14.67
CA GLY A 578 -27.84 38.02 -14.40
C GLY A 578 -26.80 37.69 -15.47
N THR A 579 -26.99 36.60 -16.23
CA THR A 579 -26.08 36.15 -17.30
C THR A 579 -26.50 36.60 -18.71
N LYS A 580 -27.81 36.77 -18.98
CA LYS A 580 -28.36 36.94 -20.34
C LYS A 580 -29.20 38.19 -20.58
N ALA A 581 -29.59 38.95 -19.56
CA ALA A 581 -30.20 40.27 -19.76
C ALA A 581 -29.11 41.30 -20.14
N HIS A 582 -29.42 42.23 -21.06
CA HIS A 582 -28.47 43.28 -21.41
C HIS A 582 -28.41 44.32 -20.29
N ARG A 583 -27.22 44.52 -19.71
CA ARG A 583 -26.93 45.67 -18.83
C ARG A 583 -26.56 46.88 -19.70
N PRO A 584 -27.11 48.08 -19.44
CA PRO A 584 -26.58 49.32 -20.00
C PRO A 584 -25.07 49.45 -19.74
N SER A 585 -24.32 50.02 -20.69
CA SER A 585 -22.84 50.09 -20.62
C SER A 585 -22.31 50.82 -19.38
N SER A 586 -23.08 51.77 -18.84
CA SER A 586 -22.79 52.48 -17.58
C SER A 586 -22.71 51.58 -16.34
N TRP A 587 -23.35 50.40 -16.35
CA TRP A 587 -23.36 49.47 -15.21
C TRP A 587 -22.13 48.54 -15.17
N ASN A 588 -21.44 48.34 -16.30
CA ASN A 588 -20.27 47.45 -16.38
C ASN A 588 -18.98 48.05 -15.80
N HIS A 589 -19.00 49.33 -15.39
CA HIS A 589 -17.86 50.00 -14.75
C HIS A 589 -17.98 50.00 -13.21
N SER A 590 -19.21 50.00 -12.66
CA SER A 590 -19.44 50.09 -11.20
C SER A 590 -19.26 48.76 -10.46
N SER A 591 -19.31 47.61 -11.13
CA SER A 591 -19.12 46.29 -10.50
C SER A 591 -17.67 45.79 -10.41
N GLN A 592 -16.65 46.64 -10.67
CA GLN A 592 -15.24 46.24 -10.64
C GLN A 592 -14.62 46.19 -9.24
N TRP A 593 -15.30 46.71 -8.22
CA TRP A 593 -14.77 46.93 -6.86
C TRP A 593 -15.57 46.25 -5.75
N VAL A 594 -16.51 45.36 -6.10
CA VAL A 594 -17.40 44.71 -5.13
C VAL A 594 -16.80 43.38 -4.68
N LEU A 595 -16.45 43.29 -3.40
CA LEU A 595 -16.21 42.02 -2.71
C LEU A 595 -17.58 41.36 -2.47
N SER A 596 -17.81 40.21 -3.12
CA SER A 596 -19.00 39.39 -2.93
C SER A 596 -18.74 38.32 -1.87
N SER A 597 -19.80 37.82 -1.20
CA SER A 597 -19.73 36.69 -0.26
C SER A 597 -19.03 35.43 -0.82
N ASP A 598 -19.02 35.31 -2.15
CA ASP A 598 -18.56 34.14 -2.89
C ASP A 598 -17.16 34.36 -3.51
N ASN A 599 -16.51 35.51 -3.26
CA ASN A 599 -15.20 35.85 -3.85
C ASN A 599 -14.38 36.81 -2.97
N ASN A 600 -13.56 36.24 -2.07
CA ASN A 600 -12.71 37.00 -1.14
C ASN A 600 -11.27 37.28 -1.66
N GLN A 601 -11.04 37.28 -2.99
CA GLN A 601 -9.72 37.64 -3.54
C GLN A 601 -9.48 39.15 -3.45
N LEU A 602 -8.31 39.55 -2.92
CA LEU A 602 -7.91 40.94 -2.71
C LEU A 602 -6.54 41.23 -3.35
N ASN A 603 -6.54 41.84 -4.53
CA ASN A 603 -5.32 42.18 -5.27
C ASN A 603 -4.76 43.54 -4.82
N LEU A 604 -3.59 43.55 -4.20
CA LEU A 604 -2.96 44.71 -3.58
C LEU A 604 -1.82 45.28 -4.45
N VAL A 605 -1.81 46.60 -4.68
CA VAL A 605 -0.65 47.32 -5.22
C VAL A 605 0.13 47.96 -4.08
N ILE A 606 1.45 47.81 -4.05
CA ILE A 606 2.33 48.43 -3.06
C ILE A 606 3.34 49.31 -3.79
N LEU A 607 3.18 50.63 -3.66
CA LEU A 607 3.98 51.66 -4.31
C LEU A 607 5.01 52.23 -3.33
N GLY A 608 6.29 52.19 -3.68
CA GLY A 608 7.38 52.75 -2.89
C GLY A 608 8.76 52.36 -3.44
N ILE A 609 9.79 53.16 -3.14
CA ILE A 609 11.20 52.90 -3.54
C ILE A 609 12.06 52.46 -2.34
N ASP A 610 13.36 52.31 -2.56
CA ASP A 610 14.38 51.96 -1.56
C ASP A 610 14.08 50.66 -0.77
N GLY A 611 13.35 49.74 -1.41
CA GLY A 611 12.92 48.47 -0.82
C GLY A 611 11.70 48.56 0.10
N LEU A 612 11.18 49.75 0.41
CA LEU A 612 10.06 49.93 1.36
C LEU A 612 8.80 49.15 0.96
N ALA A 613 8.53 49.06 -0.35
CA ALA A 613 7.40 48.31 -0.89
C ALA A 613 7.62 46.78 -0.86
N GLU A 614 8.87 46.31 -0.96
CA GLU A 614 9.21 44.90 -0.77
C GLU A 614 9.17 44.52 0.72
N GLU A 615 9.65 45.42 1.59
CA GLU A 615 9.66 45.26 3.05
C GLU A 615 8.22 45.11 3.60
N LEU A 616 7.30 46.01 3.23
CA LEU A 616 5.88 45.88 3.59
C LEU A 616 5.24 44.62 2.99
N ALA A 617 5.52 44.29 1.72
CA ALA A 617 4.97 43.09 1.09
C ALA A 617 5.44 41.80 1.77
N SER A 618 6.69 41.76 2.25
CA SER A 618 7.24 40.64 3.00
C SER A 618 6.57 40.50 4.38
N GLU A 619 6.38 41.61 5.09
CA GLU A 619 5.82 41.57 6.45
C GLU A 619 4.33 41.22 6.45
N ILE A 620 3.55 41.65 5.45
CA ILE A 620 2.15 41.18 5.29
C ILE A 620 2.12 39.66 5.10
N ARG A 621 2.98 39.10 4.23
CA ARG A 621 3.07 37.64 3.99
C ARG A 621 3.49 36.84 5.21
N VAL A 622 4.38 37.37 6.07
CA VAL A 622 4.79 36.74 7.33
C VAL A 622 3.61 36.55 8.30
N GLN A 623 2.53 37.31 8.11
CA GLN A 623 1.32 37.28 8.93
C GLN A 623 0.14 36.55 8.23
N CYS A 624 0.37 35.96 7.05
CA CYS A 624 -0.58 35.12 6.32
C CYS A 624 -0.30 33.62 6.52
N ASP A 625 -1.27 32.76 6.22
CA ASP A 625 -1.06 31.31 6.04
C ASP A 625 -1.45 30.96 4.59
N ASP A 626 -0.52 30.40 3.80
CA ASP A 626 -0.65 30.18 2.33
C ASP A 626 -1.26 31.38 1.53
N ASP A 627 -0.79 32.61 1.82
CA ASP A 627 -1.30 33.90 1.27
C ASP A 627 -2.78 34.22 1.59
N GLU A 628 -3.41 33.50 2.55
CA GLU A 628 -4.68 33.88 3.18
C GLU A 628 -4.50 34.69 4.48
N TYR A 629 -5.36 35.67 4.70
CA TYR A 629 -5.31 36.59 5.84
C TYR A 629 -6.71 36.84 6.43
N GLU A 630 -6.87 36.67 7.75
CA GLU A 630 -8.16 36.85 8.44
C GLU A 630 -8.33 38.28 8.98
N ILE A 631 -9.39 38.98 8.56
CA ILE A 631 -9.79 40.28 9.11
C ILE A 631 -11.25 40.20 9.54
N ASP A 632 -11.51 40.56 10.79
CA ASP A 632 -12.86 40.70 11.36
C ASP A 632 -13.75 39.45 11.13
N CYS A 633 -13.13 38.27 11.29
CA CYS A 633 -13.70 36.92 11.06
C CYS A 633 -14.02 36.58 9.59
N GLN A 634 -13.40 37.24 8.61
CA GLN A 634 -13.45 36.90 7.19
C GLN A 634 -12.03 36.65 6.63
N LEU A 635 -11.84 35.50 5.98
CA LEU A 635 -10.60 35.14 5.29
C LEU A 635 -10.54 35.78 3.89
N TYR A 636 -9.44 36.45 3.58
CA TYR A 636 -9.13 37.05 2.27
C TYR A 636 -7.88 36.41 1.68
N SER A 637 -7.91 36.07 0.39
CA SER A 637 -6.75 35.55 -0.35
C SER A 637 -6.05 36.72 -1.07
N LEU A 638 -4.76 36.92 -0.81
CA LEU A 638 -4.02 38.11 -1.21
C LEU A 638 -3.11 37.85 -2.43
N ASP A 639 -3.20 38.72 -3.45
CA ASP A 639 -2.23 38.78 -4.56
C ASP A 639 -1.56 40.17 -4.59
N TYR A 640 -0.30 40.24 -4.99
CA TYR A 640 0.57 41.40 -4.71
C TYR A 640 1.28 41.92 -5.95
N ARG A 641 1.25 43.24 -6.14
CA ARG A 641 2.06 43.95 -7.14
C ARG A 641 2.85 45.10 -6.51
N ILE A 642 4.16 44.90 -6.42
CA ILE A 642 5.12 45.92 -5.98
C ILE A 642 5.45 46.85 -7.16
N ILE A 643 5.61 48.15 -6.90
CA ILE A 643 5.92 49.18 -7.92
C ILE A 643 6.98 50.17 -7.40
N ASP A 644 8.19 50.04 -7.93
CA ASP A 644 9.44 50.71 -7.52
C ASP A 644 10.06 51.61 -8.61
N GLY A 645 9.38 51.81 -9.75
CA GLY A 645 9.87 52.65 -10.84
C GLY A 645 8.76 53.24 -11.71
N ASP A 646 9.14 54.02 -12.73
CA ASP A 646 8.22 54.93 -13.45
C ASP A 646 6.92 54.27 -13.97
N VAL A 647 5.81 54.65 -13.36
CA VAL A 647 4.44 54.16 -13.57
C VAL A 647 3.86 54.45 -14.96
N SER A 648 4.49 55.32 -15.76
CA SER A 648 4.15 55.55 -17.16
C SER A 648 4.51 54.37 -18.07
N LEU A 649 5.37 53.46 -17.59
CA LEU A 649 5.83 52.30 -18.34
C LEU A 649 4.92 51.08 -18.08
N PRO A 650 4.51 50.30 -19.10
CA PRO A 650 3.50 49.24 -18.95
C PRO A 650 3.83 48.11 -17.94
N GLN A 651 5.10 47.91 -17.60
CA GLN A 651 5.49 46.98 -16.53
C GLN A 651 5.17 47.50 -15.12
N ASN A 652 5.13 48.82 -14.93
CA ASN A 652 4.94 49.50 -13.64
C ASN A 652 3.56 50.16 -13.52
N SER A 653 2.63 49.89 -14.45
CA SER A 653 1.27 50.40 -14.35
C SER A 653 0.47 49.66 -13.27
N PHE A 654 -0.27 50.42 -12.44
CA PHE A 654 -1.14 49.90 -11.37
C PHE A 654 -2.10 48.79 -11.84
N LYS A 655 -2.52 48.83 -13.10
CA LYS A 655 -3.48 47.92 -13.75
C LYS A 655 -2.87 47.34 -15.03
N THR A 656 -3.09 46.05 -15.29
CA THR A 656 -2.67 45.36 -16.53
C THR A 656 -3.69 44.31 -16.93
N SER A 657 -3.58 43.74 -18.14
CA SER A 657 -4.48 42.69 -18.64
C SER A 657 -4.43 41.35 -17.87
N LYS A 658 -3.56 41.21 -16.87
CA LYS A 658 -3.44 40.03 -15.99
C LYS A 658 -3.64 40.34 -14.50
N PHE A 659 -3.67 41.61 -14.10
CA PHE A 659 -3.75 42.02 -12.71
C PHE A 659 -4.63 43.26 -12.60
N LEU A 660 -5.77 43.09 -11.94
CA LEU A 660 -6.77 44.12 -11.65
C LEU A 660 -6.68 44.43 -10.15
N PRO A 661 -6.13 45.58 -9.75
CA PRO A 661 -6.01 45.91 -8.32
C PRO A 661 -7.39 46.11 -7.69
N ASN A 662 -7.53 45.72 -6.43
CA ASN A 662 -8.66 46.05 -5.56
C ASN A 662 -8.36 47.24 -4.63
N GLY A 663 -7.08 47.45 -4.30
CA GLY A 663 -6.62 48.56 -3.46
C GLY A 663 -5.12 48.80 -3.58
N CYS A 664 -4.63 49.93 -3.04
CA CYS A 664 -3.22 50.31 -3.11
C CYS A 664 -2.67 50.92 -1.81
N PHE A 665 -1.52 50.43 -1.37
CA PHE A 665 -0.68 51.06 -0.35
C PHE A 665 0.41 51.92 -1.00
N CYS A 666 0.58 53.15 -0.51
CA CYS A 666 1.64 54.06 -0.92
C CYS A 666 2.55 54.35 0.28
N VAL A 667 3.82 53.92 0.22
CA VAL A 667 4.72 53.84 1.38
C VAL A 667 5.94 54.73 1.18
N TYR A 668 6.27 55.54 2.18
CA TYR A 668 7.48 56.37 2.18
C TYR A 668 8.04 56.57 3.60
N SER A 669 9.32 56.95 3.69
CA SER A 669 10.06 57.11 4.96
C SER A 669 10.94 58.36 5.06
N ASN A 670 11.22 59.00 3.92
CA ASN A 670 12.17 60.08 3.76
C ASN A 670 11.72 61.02 2.61
N PRO A 671 12.39 62.17 2.35
CA PRO A 671 11.97 63.10 1.31
C PRO A 671 12.03 62.58 -0.13
N GLU A 672 12.91 61.62 -0.43
CA GLU A 672 13.10 61.06 -1.77
C GLU A 672 11.99 60.05 -2.12
N SER A 673 11.68 59.16 -1.18
CA SER A 673 10.54 58.23 -1.26
C SER A 673 9.19 58.96 -1.26
N PHE A 674 9.04 60.07 -0.52
CA PHE A 674 7.83 60.90 -0.59
C PHE A 674 7.63 61.50 -1.98
N GLU A 675 8.67 62.10 -2.55
CA GLU A 675 8.62 62.74 -3.87
C GLU A 675 8.33 61.71 -4.98
N TYR A 676 8.89 60.50 -4.89
CA TYR A 676 8.54 59.39 -5.79
C TYR A 676 7.05 58.99 -5.72
N VAL A 677 6.50 58.85 -4.51
CA VAL A 677 5.08 58.52 -4.30
C VAL A 677 4.21 59.64 -4.90
N ARG A 678 4.55 60.91 -4.63
CA ARG A 678 3.85 62.08 -5.16
C ARG A 678 3.88 62.14 -6.69
N GLU A 679 5.05 62.04 -7.31
CA GLU A 679 5.21 62.07 -8.77
C GLU A 679 4.46 60.90 -9.45
N SER A 680 4.52 59.70 -8.86
CA SER A 680 3.84 58.51 -9.37
C SER A 680 2.32 58.62 -9.32
N LEU A 681 1.77 59.16 -8.23
CA LEU A 681 0.34 59.44 -8.11
C LEU A 681 -0.09 60.56 -9.07
N GLU A 682 0.69 61.63 -9.23
CA GLU A 682 0.42 62.72 -10.18
C GLU A 682 0.44 62.25 -11.65
N LYS A 683 1.47 61.49 -12.07
CA LYS A 683 1.54 60.88 -13.42
C LYS A 683 0.31 60.01 -13.71
N THR A 684 -0.11 59.22 -12.73
CA THR A 684 -1.26 58.32 -12.85
C THR A 684 -2.58 59.07 -12.88
N LEU A 685 -2.72 60.14 -12.10
CA LEU A 685 -3.91 61.01 -12.13
C LEU A 685 -4.05 61.71 -13.49
N LEU A 686 -2.96 62.24 -14.04
CA LEU A 686 -2.92 62.90 -15.35
C LEU A 686 -3.28 61.95 -16.49
N SER A 687 -2.76 60.71 -16.50
CA SER A 687 -3.06 59.72 -17.54
C SER A 687 -4.51 59.21 -17.53
N ASN A 688 -5.20 59.31 -16.39
CA ASN A 688 -6.64 59.04 -16.31
C ASN A 688 -7.48 60.23 -16.80
N LEU A 689 -7.04 61.48 -16.62
CA LEU A 689 -7.73 62.68 -17.11
C LEU A 689 -7.74 62.84 -18.64
N GLU A 690 -6.86 62.12 -19.36
CA GLU A 690 -6.89 62.02 -20.83
C GLU A 690 -7.94 61.01 -21.36
N GLN A 691 -8.60 60.26 -20.46
CA GLN A 691 -9.68 59.31 -20.76
C GLN A 691 -10.99 59.87 -20.18
N GLU A 692 -12.14 59.63 -20.82
CA GLU A 692 -13.40 60.35 -20.48
C GLU A 692 -14.07 59.94 -19.14
N ASP A 693 -13.39 59.16 -18.29
CA ASP A 693 -13.88 58.73 -16.97
C ASP A 693 -13.60 59.78 -15.88
N ARG A 694 -14.65 60.16 -15.14
CA ARG A 694 -14.63 61.35 -14.24
C ARG A 694 -14.10 61.11 -12.82
N LEU A 695 -13.39 60.01 -12.56
CA LEU A 695 -12.95 59.64 -11.21
C LEU A 695 -11.42 59.44 -11.13
N PRO A 696 -10.74 60.07 -10.16
CA PRO A 696 -9.34 59.77 -9.84
C PRO A 696 -9.08 58.27 -9.73
N PHE A 697 -7.99 57.81 -10.36
CA PHE A 697 -7.52 56.41 -10.32
C PHE A 697 -8.59 55.35 -10.68
N GLN A 698 -9.60 55.70 -11.48
CA GLN A 698 -10.74 54.82 -11.83
C GLN A 698 -11.54 54.33 -10.60
N GLY A 699 -11.46 55.06 -9.48
CA GLY A 699 -12.09 54.71 -8.21
C GLY A 699 -11.19 53.96 -7.21
N LEU A 700 -10.02 53.47 -7.64
CA LEU A 700 -9.08 52.65 -6.83
C LEU A 700 -8.89 53.21 -5.41
N PRO A 701 -9.26 52.44 -4.37
CA PRO A 701 -8.93 52.75 -2.98
C PRO A 701 -7.42 52.81 -2.76
N ILE A 702 -6.98 53.85 -2.07
CA ILE A 702 -5.57 54.11 -1.72
C ILE A 702 -5.51 54.25 -0.19
N VAL A 703 -4.40 53.86 0.42
CA VAL A 703 -4.00 54.23 1.79
C VAL A 703 -2.54 54.68 1.74
N ILE A 704 -2.22 55.82 2.38
CA ILE A 704 -0.87 56.38 2.41
C ILE A 704 -0.23 56.08 3.79
N LEU A 705 0.93 55.42 3.79
CA LEU A 705 1.69 55.08 4.99
C LEU A 705 2.99 55.89 5.05
N PHE A 706 3.24 56.50 6.20
CA PHE A 706 4.50 57.14 6.54
C PHE A 706 5.17 56.40 7.71
N VAL A 707 6.36 55.85 7.45
CA VAL A 707 7.17 55.15 8.46
C VAL A 707 8.54 55.83 8.50
N PRO A 708 8.78 56.76 9.44
CA PRO A 708 9.96 57.64 9.40
C PRO A 708 11.27 56.85 9.52
N ASP A 709 12.22 57.14 8.65
CA ASP A 709 13.56 56.56 8.78
C ASP A 709 14.32 57.22 9.95
N PRO A 710 14.93 56.45 10.87
CA PRO A 710 15.61 56.98 12.06
C PRO A 710 16.88 57.79 11.77
N THR A 711 17.27 57.96 10.50
CA THR A 711 18.33 58.89 10.07
C THR A 711 17.82 60.29 9.71
N VAL A 712 16.51 60.50 9.66
CA VAL A 712 15.85 61.78 9.33
C VAL A 712 15.69 62.64 10.60
N ASP A 713 15.93 63.96 10.47
CA ASP A 713 15.78 64.93 11.57
C ASP A 713 14.31 65.04 12.03
N GLU A 714 14.05 65.20 13.33
CA GLU A 714 12.69 65.29 13.90
C GLU A 714 11.83 66.35 13.19
N LYS A 715 12.45 67.44 12.76
CA LYS A 715 11.77 68.53 12.05
C LYS A 715 11.44 68.19 10.59
N GLU A 716 12.26 67.37 9.93
CA GLU A 716 11.93 66.80 8.61
C GLU A 716 10.84 65.74 8.73
N VAL A 717 10.86 64.90 9.77
CA VAL A 717 9.79 63.92 10.06
C VAL A 717 8.43 64.61 10.20
N LEU A 718 8.35 65.68 10.99
CA LEU A 718 7.12 66.47 11.14
C LEU A 718 6.67 67.12 9.81
N ARG A 719 7.61 67.67 9.02
CA ARG A 719 7.30 68.25 7.70
C ARG A 719 6.73 67.20 6.74
N LEU A 720 7.35 66.02 6.68
CA LEU A 720 6.91 64.91 5.84
C LEU A 720 5.53 64.41 6.27
N GLN A 721 5.26 64.33 7.57
CA GLN A 721 3.94 63.95 8.09
C GLN A 721 2.84 64.95 7.69
N GLU A 722 3.12 66.27 7.77
CA GLU A 722 2.21 67.32 7.27
C GLU A 722 1.99 67.24 5.75
N GLU A 723 3.05 67.04 4.97
CA GLU A 723 2.98 66.94 3.50
C GLU A 723 2.24 65.67 3.04
N GLY A 724 2.43 64.53 3.72
CA GLY A 724 1.72 63.29 3.47
C GLY A 724 0.24 63.31 3.84
N GLN A 725 -0.10 63.92 4.98
CA GLN A 725 -1.51 64.18 5.33
C GLN A 725 -2.17 65.09 4.30
N SER A 726 -1.50 66.16 3.87
CA SER A 726 -2.03 67.06 2.83
C SER A 726 -2.22 66.36 1.47
N LEU A 727 -1.38 65.38 1.14
CA LEU A 727 -1.56 64.55 -0.07
C LEU A 727 -2.77 63.62 0.09
N ALA A 728 -2.92 62.97 1.24
CA ALA A 728 -4.04 62.08 1.52
C ALA A 728 -5.40 62.81 1.52
N ASP A 729 -5.46 63.99 2.14
CA ASP A 729 -6.63 64.88 2.13
C ASP A 729 -7.02 65.27 0.70
N SER A 730 -6.02 65.57 -0.16
CA SER A 730 -6.24 65.92 -1.56
C SER A 730 -6.71 64.74 -2.43
N LEU A 731 -6.46 63.49 -2.00
CA LEU A 731 -6.87 62.28 -2.72
C LEU A 731 -8.08 61.57 -2.10
N GLN A 732 -8.58 62.07 -0.97
CA GLN A 732 -9.68 61.49 -0.19
C GLN A 732 -9.42 60.00 0.14
N CYS A 733 -8.26 59.76 0.76
CA CYS A 733 -7.82 58.45 1.25
C CYS A 733 -7.31 58.53 2.71
N PRO A 734 -7.28 57.39 3.45
CA PRO A 734 -6.67 57.34 4.77
C PRO A 734 -5.16 57.62 4.73
N PHE A 735 -4.67 58.31 5.77
CA PHE A 735 -3.25 58.50 6.07
C PHE A 735 -2.92 57.78 7.38
N ILE A 736 -1.79 57.09 7.43
CA ILE A 736 -1.28 56.40 8.62
C ILE A 736 0.19 56.82 8.81
N GLY A 737 0.47 57.64 9.81
CA GLY A 737 1.82 58.06 10.18
C GLY A 737 2.26 57.42 11.49
N VAL A 738 3.40 56.73 11.47
CA VAL A 738 3.99 56.04 12.63
C VAL A 738 4.92 56.98 13.39
N SER A 739 4.90 56.97 14.74
CA SER A 739 5.87 57.72 15.54
C SER A 739 7.21 57.00 15.58
N LEU A 740 8.33 57.73 15.69
CA LEU A 740 9.65 57.14 15.93
C LEU A 740 9.70 56.32 17.24
N ASP A 741 8.86 56.66 18.23
CA ASP A 741 8.72 55.93 19.50
C ASP A 741 8.01 54.56 19.35
N ASP A 742 7.25 54.36 18.27
CA ASP A 742 6.43 53.14 18.03
C ASP A 742 7.16 52.09 17.15
N ILE A 743 8.37 52.38 16.67
CA ILE A 743 9.14 51.49 15.77
C ILE A 743 10.02 50.53 16.60
N GLU A 744 9.78 49.23 16.47
CA GLU A 744 10.59 48.23 17.17
C GLU A 744 12.02 48.10 16.56
N PRO A 745 13.07 47.88 17.38
CA PRO A 745 14.45 47.78 16.89
C PRO A 745 14.68 46.62 15.92
N GLY A 746 14.55 46.91 14.62
CA GLY A 746 14.76 45.96 13.51
C GLY A 746 13.50 45.55 12.75
N HIS A 747 12.31 46.01 13.14
CA HIS A 747 11.06 45.78 12.40
C HIS A 747 10.34 47.13 12.17
N ARG A 748 10.36 47.62 10.93
CA ARG A 748 9.74 48.91 10.57
C ARG A 748 8.21 48.87 10.48
N PHE A 749 7.66 47.70 10.15
CA PHE A 749 6.21 47.48 10.02
C PHE A 749 5.76 46.51 11.11
N GLY A 750 4.97 46.97 12.07
CA GLY A 750 4.41 46.11 13.12
C GLY A 750 3.10 45.46 12.67
N ALA A 751 2.75 44.30 13.24
CA ALA A 751 1.47 43.62 12.96
C ALA A 751 0.24 44.51 13.24
N SER A 752 0.29 45.35 14.28
CA SER A 752 -0.76 46.34 14.58
C SER A 752 -0.96 47.36 13.44
N LEU A 753 0.12 47.80 12.80
CA LEU A 753 0.10 48.74 11.68
C LEU A 753 -0.50 48.09 10.43
N ILE A 754 -0.17 46.83 10.16
CA ILE A 754 -0.66 46.08 8.99
C ILE A 754 -2.15 45.75 9.13
N ILE A 755 -2.59 45.31 10.31
CA ILE A 755 -4.02 45.09 10.60
C ILE A 755 -4.84 46.37 10.38
N GLU A 756 -4.35 47.53 10.87
CA GLU A 756 -5.03 48.80 10.67
C GLU A 756 -5.01 49.25 9.20
N ALA A 757 -3.88 49.14 8.50
CA ALA A 757 -3.76 49.50 7.10
C ALA A 757 -4.71 48.68 6.20
N LEU A 758 -4.80 47.37 6.42
CA LEU A 758 -5.72 46.50 5.68
C LEU A 758 -7.19 46.78 6.03
N ARG A 759 -7.53 47.02 7.31
CA ARG A 759 -8.89 47.46 7.71
C ARG A 759 -9.29 48.77 7.04
N GLN A 760 -8.42 49.79 7.06
CA GLN A 760 -8.67 51.08 6.41
C GLN A 760 -8.87 50.94 4.89
N LEU A 761 -8.12 50.03 4.25
CA LEU A 761 -8.26 49.74 2.82
C LEU A 761 -9.59 49.01 2.51
N ILE A 762 -9.97 48.00 3.28
CA ILE A 762 -11.23 47.25 3.11
C ILE A 762 -12.44 48.15 3.39
N GLN A 763 -12.40 49.00 4.43
CA GLN A 763 -13.43 50.00 4.67
C GLN A 763 -13.53 51.00 3.50
N SER A 764 -12.40 51.39 2.91
CA SER A 764 -12.37 52.26 1.72
C SER A 764 -12.94 51.58 0.46
N ILE A 765 -12.71 50.28 0.27
CA ILE A 765 -13.34 49.46 -0.79
C ILE A 765 -14.86 49.47 -0.61
N HIS A 766 -15.36 49.08 0.57
CA HIS A 766 -16.79 49.02 0.85
C HIS A 766 -17.48 50.39 0.75
N HIS A 767 -16.85 51.45 1.27
CA HIS A 767 -17.40 52.80 1.20
C HIS A 767 -17.50 53.32 -0.26
N ARG A 768 -16.47 53.09 -1.09
CA ARG A 768 -16.49 53.52 -2.50
C ARG A 768 -17.46 52.69 -3.36
N ALA A 769 -17.62 51.39 -3.08
CA ALA A 769 -18.66 50.57 -3.69
C ALA A 769 -20.07 51.12 -3.39
N GLY A 770 -20.33 51.54 -2.15
CA GLY A 770 -21.59 52.20 -1.77
C GLY A 770 -21.79 53.56 -2.46
N PHE A 771 -20.73 54.37 -2.58
CA PHE A 771 -20.81 55.74 -3.11
C PHE A 771 -21.17 55.78 -4.61
N LEU A 772 -20.70 54.80 -5.40
CA LEU A 772 -21.00 54.72 -6.84
C LEU A 772 -22.50 54.51 -7.12
N ASN A 773 -23.20 53.74 -6.29
CA ASN A 773 -24.65 53.54 -6.43
C ASN A 773 -25.47 54.82 -6.20
N VAL A 774 -24.95 55.80 -5.45
CA VAL A 774 -25.64 57.06 -5.17
C VAL A 774 -25.49 58.07 -6.31
N TYR A 775 -24.35 58.06 -7.01
CA TYR A 775 -24.07 58.99 -8.12
C TYR A 775 -24.44 58.45 -9.53
N GLN A 776 -24.88 57.20 -9.65
CA GLN A 776 -25.39 56.63 -10.93
C GLN A 776 -26.90 56.90 -11.18
N SER A 777 -27.41 58.06 -10.71
CA SER A 777 -28.61 58.70 -11.25
C SER A 777 -28.24 60.15 -11.59
N PRO A 778 -28.31 60.56 -12.89
CA PRO A 778 -29.55 60.45 -13.64
C PRO A 778 -29.40 59.88 -15.07
N MET A 779 -29.98 58.71 -15.28
CA MET A 779 -30.85 58.49 -16.44
C MET A 779 -32.28 58.50 -15.94
N GLU A 780 -33.23 59.05 -16.69
CA GLU A 780 -34.62 59.20 -16.24
C GLU A 780 -35.28 57.83 -16.05
N CYS A 781 -35.34 57.38 -14.79
CA CYS A 781 -36.18 56.27 -14.36
C CYS A 781 -37.64 56.72 -14.34
N SER A 782 -38.20 56.96 -15.52
CA SER A 782 -39.65 57.00 -15.71
C SER A 782 -40.21 55.64 -15.30
N GLU A 783 -41.24 55.64 -14.45
CA GLU A 783 -41.94 54.42 -14.03
C GLU A 783 -42.36 53.57 -15.25
N PRO A 784 -42.40 52.23 -15.12
CA PRO A 784 -42.87 51.38 -16.20
C PRO A 784 -44.33 51.69 -16.54
N ASP A 785 -44.61 51.79 -17.84
CA ASP A 785 -45.95 52.06 -18.37
C ASP A 785 -46.96 51.00 -17.92
N ILE A 786 -46.54 49.73 -17.81
CA ILE A 786 -47.30 48.61 -17.20
C ILE A 786 -46.32 47.61 -16.55
N ARG A 787 -46.76 46.96 -15.47
CA ARG A 787 -46.05 45.84 -14.80
C ARG A 787 -46.80 44.52 -14.99
N ILE A 788 -46.10 43.45 -15.34
CA ILE A 788 -46.67 42.10 -15.55
C ILE A 788 -45.85 41.08 -14.75
N ILE A 789 -46.50 40.13 -14.07
CA ILE A 789 -45.81 39.02 -13.39
C ILE A 789 -45.91 37.74 -14.24
N MET A 790 -44.77 37.12 -14.53
CA MET A 790 -44.66 35.80 -15.13
C MET A 790 -44.34 34.74 -14.06
N CYS A 791 -45.30 33.86 -13.76
CA CYS A 791 -45.18 32.78 -12.77
C CYS A 791 -44.80 31.45 -13.43
N MET A 792 -43.81 30.75 -12.87
CA MET A 792 -43.39 29.39 -13.28
C MET A 792 -43.39 28.41 -12.10
N PHE A 793 -43.49 27.09 -12.37
CA PHE A 793 -43.55 26.07 -11.32
C PHE A 793 -42.19 25.39 -11.05
N CYS A 794 -41.86 25.21 -9.77
CA CYS A 794 -40.56 24.74 -9.35
C CYS A 794 -40.33 23.25 -9.64
N GLY A 795 -39.26 22.93 -10.35
CA GLY A 795 -38.94 21.58 -10.83
C GLY A 795 -39.63 21.16 -12.14
N ASP A 796 -40.24 22.09 -12.89
CA ASP A 796 -40.86 21.73 -14.17
C ASP A 796 -39.84 21.34 -15.26
N PRO A 797 -40.12 20.30 -16.07
CA PRO A 797 -39.18 19.73 -17.04
C PRO A 797 -39.12 20.51 -18.37
N TYR A 798 -38.94 21.83 -18.32
CA TYR A 798 -38.69 22.68 -19.49
C TYR A 798 -37.56 23.70 -19.23
N SER A 799 -36.89 24.15 -20.30
CA SER A 799 -35.89 25.21 -20.19
C SER A 799 -36.57 26.57 -20.00
N VAL A 800 -36.38 27.19 -18.84
CA VAL A 800 -36.79 28.57 -18.53
C VAL A 800 -36.26 29.54 -19.58
N GLU A 801 -35.02 29.34 -20.05
CA GLU A 801 -34.42 30.19 -21.09
C GLU A 801 -35.23 30.24 -22.39
N ASN A 802 -35.87 29.12 -22.77
CA ASN A 802 -36.65 29.06 -24.00
C ASN A 802 -38.00 29.80 -23.86
N ILE A 803 -38.53 29.89 -22.63
CA ILE A 803 -39.73 30.69 -22.30
C ILE A 803 -39.39 32.19 -22.22
N LEU A 804 -38.22 32.54 -21.66
CA LEU A 804 -37.76 33.93 -21.56
C LEU A 804 -37.11 34.48 -22.84
N SER A 805 -36.69 33.60 -23.76
CA SER A 805 -36.02 33.93 -25.02
C SER A 805 -36.69 35.05 -25.85
N PRO A 806 -38.03 35.09 -26.02
CA PRO A 806 -38.70 36.21 -26.72
C PRO A 806 -38.49 37.58 -26.06
N LEU A 807 -38.34 37.61 -24.74
CA LEU A 807 -38.13 38.83 -23.96
C LEU A 807 -36.63 39.21 -23.99
N LEU A 808 -35.76 38.26 -23.65
CA LEU A 808 -34.31 38.51 -23.53
C LEU A 808 -33.62 38.86 -24.87
N ASN A 809 -34.13 38.33 -26.00
CA ASN A 809 -33.63 38.68 -27.34
C ASN A 809 -34.23 39.98 -27.91
N HIS A 810 -35.05 40.70 -27.14
CA HIS A 810 -35.59 41.99 -27.57
C HIS A 810 -34.51 43.09 -27.49
N GLN A 811 -34.32 43.85 -28.58
CA GLN A 811 -33.22 44.84 -28.72
C GLN A 811 -33.25 46.00 -27.70
N CYS A 812 -34.37 46.18 -27.00
CA CYS A 812 -34.51 47.10 -25.88
C CYS A 812 -35.07 46.32 -24.67
N CYS A 813 -34.31 45.32 -24.22
CA CYS A 813 -34.54 44.56 -22.99
C CYS A 813 -33.43 44.92 -22.01
N PHE A 814 -33.79 45.36 -20.80
CA PHE A 814 -32.84 45.77 -19.77
C PHE A 814 -33.17 45.08 -18.44
N LEU A 815 -32.16 44.76 -17.63
CA LEU A 815 -32.38 44.32 -16.26
C LEU A 815 -32.90 45.50 -15.41
N SER A 816 -33.96 45.28 -14.64
CA SER A 816 -34.59 46.28 -13.75
C SER A 816 -34.27 45.96 -12.28
N GLY A 817 -34.35 44.69 -11.91
CA GLY A 817 -33.85 44.11 -10.67
C GLY A 817 -33.59 42.62 -10.82
N ASP A 818 -33.18 41.93 -9.75
CA ASP A 818 -32.69 40.53 -9.80
C ASP A 818 -33.68 39.53 -10.42
N ARG A 819 -34.97 39.85 -10.36
CA ARG A 819 -36.09 39.08 -10.93
C ARG A 819 -36.99 39.89 -11.86
N SER A 820 -36.58 41.07 -12.38
CA SER A 820 -37.40 41.86 -13.30
C SER A 820 -36.63 42.48 -14.46
N ILE A 821 -37.28 42.57 -15.63
CA ILE A 821 -36.74 43.14 -16.87
C ILE A 821 -37.69 44.20 -17.44
N ILE A 822 -37.14 45.28 -18.00
CA ILE A 822 -37.91 46.33 -18.70
C ILE A 822 -37.72 46.18 -20.22
N LEU A 823 -38.83 46.25 -20.95
CA LEU A 823 -38.93 46.08 -22.40
C LEU A 823 -39.55 47.32 -23.05
N GLU A 824 -38.81 48.03 -23.89
CA GLU A 824 -39.36 49.18 -24.63
C GLU A 824 -39.97 48.74 -25.97
N THR A 825 -41.29 48.52 -26.02
CA THR A 825 -41.99 47.99 -27.21
C THR A 825 -43.12 48.92 -27.69
N PHE A 826 -43.67 48.69 -28.88
CA PHE A 826 -44.74 49.52 -29.46
C PHE A 826 -46.14 49.03 -29.07
N LEU A 827 -46.81 49.79 -28.20
CA LEU A 827 -48.20 49.60 -27.80
C LEU A 827 -49.02 50.80 -28.31
N GLY A 828 -50.03 50.52 -29.13
CA GLY A 828 -50.63 51.54 -29.99
C GLY A 828 -49.61 52.17 -30.95
N ASP A 829 -49.72 53.48 -31.17
CA ASP A 829 -48.85 54.27 -32.06
C ASP A 829 -47.53 54.72 -31.38
N SER A 830 -47.21 54.21 -30.20
CA SER A 830 -46.15 54.74 -29.33
C SER A 830 -45.28 53.66 -28.67
N LYS A 831 -44.00 53.99 -28.42
CA LYS A 831 -43.12 53.16 -27.58
C LYS A 831 -43.54 53.28 -26.11
N ARG A 832 -43.52 52.17 -25.38
CA ARG A 832 -43.91 52.02 -23.96
C ARG A 832 -42.95 51.08 -23.24
N LYS A 833 -42.69 51.33 -21.96
CA LYS A 833 -41.86 50.52 -21.05
C LYS A 833 -42.71 49.47 -20.34
N VAL A 834 -42.63 48.22 -20.76
CA VAL A 834 -43.27 47.07 -20.09
C VAL A 834 -42.27 46.47 -19.12
N GLU A 835 -42.56 46.48 -17.81
CA GLU A 835 -41.81 45.67 -16.86
C GLU A 835 -42.42 44.26 -16.77
N VAL A 836 -41.56 43.25 -16.87
CA VAL A 836 -41.92 41.85 -16.63
C VAL A 836 -41.11 41.35 -15.43
N ILE A 837 -41.81 41.12 -14.32
CA ILE A 837 -41.29 40.46 -13.12
C ILE A 837 -41.43 38.95 -13.34
N ILE A 838 -40.38 38.17 -13.14
CA ILE A 838 -40.30 36.76 -13.47
C ILE A 838 -40.01 36.00 -12.16
N SER A 839 -40.92 35.12 -11.76
CA SER A 839 -40.91 34.53 -10.41
C SER A 839 -41.42 33.08 -10.43
N SER A 840 -41.11 32.30 -9.40
CA SER A 840 -41.90 31.10 -9.11
C SER A 840 -43.32 31.47 -8.63
N PHE A 841 -44.27 30.53 -8.72
CA PHE A 841 -45.61 30.68 -8.12
C PHE A 841 -45.57 30.98 -6.61
N HIS A 842 -44.57 30.48 -5.88
CA HIS A 842 -44.45 30.74 -4.43
C HIS A 842 -43.79 32.11 -4.14
N GLY A 843 -42.75 32.47 -4.91
CA GLY A 843 -42.08 33.77 -4.84
C GLY A 843 -42.96 34.94 -5.31
N ALA A 844 -43.96 34.69 -6.15
CA ALA A 844 -44.87 35.71 -6.66
C ALA A 844 -45.75 36.35 -5.57
N ASN A 845 -45.90 35.68 -4.42
CA ASN A 845 -46.60 36.22 -3.26
C ASN A 845 -45.93 37.48 -2.67
N ALA A 846 -44.64 37.71 -2.94
CA ALA A 846 -43.91 38.89 -2.48
C ALA A 846 -44.40 40.21 -3.11
N PHE A 847 -44.97 40.14 -4.33
CA PHE A 847 -45.40 41.32 -5.10
C PHE A 847 -46.91 41.61 -4.97
N ARG A 848 -47.60 41.01 -3.99
CA ARG A 848 -49.06 41.14 -3.81
C ARG A 848 -49.53 42.55 -3.41
N GLU A 849 -48.66 43.33 -2.79
CA GLU A 849 -48.96 44.69 -2.33
C GLU A 849 -48.53 45.76 -3.36
N GLU A 850 -48.03 45.34 -4.53
CA GLU A 850 -47.66 46.22 -5.63
C GLU A 850 -48.75 46.33 -6.71
N LEU A 851 -48.76 47.44 -7.44
CA LEU A 851 -49.62 47.66 -8.60
C LEU A 851 -49.18 46.79 -9.79
N VAL A 852 -49.87 45.66 -9.98
CA VAL A 852 -49.65 44.70 -11.07
C VAL A 852 -50.77 44.79 -12.11
N HIS A 853 -50.41 44.92 -13.38
CA HIS A 853 -51.37 45.12 -14.48
C HIS A 853 -51.77 43.84 -15.21
N GLY A 854 -51.10 42.71 -14.96
CA GLY A 854 -51.46 41.42 -15.57
C GLY A 854 -50.53 40.27 -15.18
N PHE A 855 -50.97 39.05 -15.45
CA PHE A 855 -50.24 37.81 -15.11
C PHE A 855 -50.04 36.89 -16.31
N ILE A 856 -48.86 36.28 -16.42
CA ILE A 856 -48.56 35.18 -17.34
C ILE A 856 -48.27 33.94 -16.49
N LEU A 857 -49.12 32.91 -16.56
CA LEU A 857 -49.02 31.70 -15.74
C LEU A 857 -48.53 30.53 -16.60
N VAL A 858 -47.33 30.04 -16.34
CA VAL A 858 -46.66 29.02 -17.16
C VAL A 858 -46.73 27.65 -16.47
N TYR A 859 -47.17 26.61 -17.19
CA TYR A 859 -47.25 25.24 -16.67
C TYR A 859 -46.76 24.19 -17.66
N SER A 860 -46.30 23.04 -17.17
CA SER A 860 -45.79 21.94 -17.98
C SER A 860 -46.85 20.89 -18.29
N THR A 861 -47.01 20.51 -19.56
CA THR A 861 -47.93 19.43 -19.97
C THR A 861 -47.36 18.03 -19.72
N LYS A 862 -46.32 17.92 -18.88
CA LYS A 862 -45.70 16.66 -18.41
C LYS A 862 -45.96 16.34 -16.95
N ARG A 863 -46.42 17.30 -16.13
CA ARG A 863 -46.45 17.19 -14.67
C ARG A 863 -47.73 17.81 -14.10
N LYS A 864 -48.61 16.98 -13.54
CA LYS A 864 -49.94 17.41 -13.07
C LYS A 864 -49.85 18.53 -12.02
N ALA A 865 -48.93 18.38 -11.05
CA ALA A 865 -48.64 19.35 -10.00
C ALA A 865 -48.44 20.80 -10.51
N SER A 866 -47.92 20.97 -11.74
CA SER A 866 -47.76 22.26 -12.38
C SER A 866 -49.10 22.94 -12.67
N LEU A 867 -50.06 22.19 -13.24
CA LEU A 867 -51.41 22.69 -13.49
C LEU A 867 -52.24 22.78 -12.19
N SER A 868 -52.08 21.84 -11.25
CA SER A 868 -52.72 21.92 -9.92
C SER A 868 -52.30 23.18 -9.16
N THR A 869 -51.01 23.52 -9.17
CA THR A 869 -50.50 24.72 -8.51
C THR A 869 -50.94 25.99 -9.25
N LEU A 870 -50.94 26.00 -10.59
CA LEU A 870 -51.50 27.11 -11.36
C LEU A 870 -52.97 27.33 -11.01
N ASN A 871 -53.77 26.26 -10.91
CA ASN A 871 -55.17 26.32 -10.49
C ASN A 871 -55.32 26.93 -9.09
N ALA A 872 -54.63 26.41 -8.09
CA ALA A 872 -54.69 26.88 -6.70
C ALA A 872 -54.22 28.34 -6.55
N PHE A 873 -53.15 28.73 -7.25
CA PHE A 873 -52.67 30.10 -7.30
C PHE A 873 -53.66 31.06 -7.98
N SER A 874 -54.24 30.66 -9.12
CA SER A 874 -55.14 31.50 -9.92
C SER A 874 -56.41 31.95 -9.19
N MET A 875 -56.89 31.15 -8.23
CA MET A 875 -58.04 31.52 -7.38
C MET A 875 -57.76 32.72 -6.46
N ASN A 876 -56.50 33.13 -6.33
CA ASN A 876 -56.05 34.24 -5.48
C ASN A 876 -55.63 35.49 -6.29
N ILE A 877 -55.85 35.52 -7.60
CA ILE A 877 -55.55 36.68 -8.45
C ILE A 877 -56.83 37.53 -8.55
N PRO A 878 -56.77 38.87 -8.37
CA PRO A 878 -57.91 39.76 -8.64
C PRO A 878 -58.27 39.78 -10.14
N ASN A 879 -59.30 40.55 -10.53
CA ASN A 879 -59.85 40.59 -11.90
C ASN A 879 -58.93 41.30 -12.93
N LEU A 880 -57.70 40.80 -13.09
CA LEU A 880 -56.67 41.29 -13.99
C LEU A 880 -56.62 40.44 -15.28
N PRO A 881 -56.03 40.95 -16.38
CA PRO A 881 -55.70 40.14 -17.55
C PRO A 881 -54.75 38.99 -17.18
N ILE A 882 -55.10 37.77 -17.59
CA ILE A 882 -54.30 36.56 -17.39
C ILE A 882 -54.01 35.90 -18.75
N GLN A 883 -52.77 35.46 -18.94
CA GLN A 883 -52.36 34.59 -20.04
C GLN A 883 -51.81 33.26 -19.49
N ILE A 884 -52.44 32.14 -19.85
CA ILE A 884 -52.00 30.79 -19.49
C ILE A 884 -51.14 30.22 -20.62
N LEU A 885 -49.93 29.77 -20.28
CA LEU A 885 -48.95 29.24 -21.22
C LEU A 885 -48.64 27.76 -20.91
N ALA A 886 -49.16 26.86 -21.75
CA ALA A 886 -48.92 25.42 -21.68
C ALA A 886 -47.62 25.06 -22.41
N VAL A 887 -46.62 24.53 -21.70
CA VAL A 887 -45.32 24.16 -22.28
C VAL A 887 -45.29 22.67 -22.66
N THR A 888 -45.00 22.42 -23.94
CA THR A 888 -45.15 21.13 -24.65
C THR A 888 -43.85 20.72 -25.35
N ASP A 889 -43.62 19.43 -25.57
CA ASP A 889 -42.41 18.96 -26.28
C ASP A 889 -42.48 19.24 -27.79
N SER A 890 -43.59 18.86 -28.40
CA SER A 890 -43.90 19.04 -29.81
C SER A 890 -44.69 20.34 -30.05
N GLY A 891 -44.56 20.92 -31.24
CA GLY A 891 -45.17 22.20 -31.58
C GLY A 891 -46.54 22.12 -32.23
N GLY A 892 -47.38 23.13 -31.95
CA GLY A 892 -48.72 23.25 -32.52
C GLY A 892 -49.63 22.07 -32.15
N ALA A 893 -50.50 21.65 -33.07
CA ALA A 893 -51.44 20.55 -32.84
C ALA A 893 -50.77 19.20 -32.48
N ASN A 894 -49.49 19.01 -32.81
CA ASN A 894 -48.75 17.79 -32.47
C ASN A 894 -48.43 17.68 -30.96
N ALA A 895 -48.62 18.75 -30.18
CA ALA A 895 -48.57 18.72 -28.72
C ALA A 895 -49.71 17.88 -28.11
N PHE A 896 -50.89 17.92 -28.73
CA PHE A 896 -52.10 17.30 -28.22
C PHE A 896 -52.09 15.76 -28.29
N PHE A 897 -51.15 15.20 -29.05
CA PHE A 897 -51.00 13.76 -29.29
C PHE A 897 -49.66 13.20 -28.80
N SER A 898 -48.90 13.94 -27.98
CA SER A 898 -47.58 13.49 -27.49
C SER A 898 -47.68 12.44 -26.37
N SER A 899 -48.67 12.55 -25.49
CA SER A 899 -49.02 11.57 -24.46
C SER A 899 -50.45 11.80 -23.95
N ASP A 900 -51.08 10.78 -23.38
CA ASP A 900 -52.41 10.88 -22.75
C ASP A 900 -52.43 11.93 -21.62
N LEU A 901 -51.31 12.07 -20.90
CA LEU A 901 -51.15 13.08 -19.85
C LEU A 901 -51.07 14.50 -20.43
N SER A 902 -50.37 14.69 -21.54
CA SER A 902 -50.31 16.00 -22.21
C SER A 902 -51.66 16.37 -22.83
N HIS A 903 -52.38 15.41 -23.42
CA HIS A 903 -53.76 15.60 -23.88
C HIS A 903 -54.68 16.07 -22.75
N LEU A 904 -54.63 15.40 -21.58
CA LEU A 904 -55.41 15.77 -20.39
C LEU A 904 -55.06 17.20 -19.92
N LEU A 905 -53.78 17.48 -19.67
CA LEU A 905 -53.33 18.75 -19.11
C LEU A 905 -53.50 19.94 -20.07
N ILE A 906 -53.50 19.73 -21.40
CA ILE A 906 -53.87 20.78 -22.37
C ILE A 906 -55.38 21.05 -22.31
N THR A 907 -56.20 20.01 -22.19
CA THR A 907 -57.67 20.14 -22.12
C THR A 907 -58.11 20.84 -20.83
N GLU A 908 -57.56 20.42 -19.69
CA GLU A 908 -57.85 21.01 -18.37
C GLU A 908 -57.33 22.45 -18.25
N GLY A 909 -56.16 22.75 -18.82
CA GLY A 909 -55.62 24.12 -18.85
C GLY A 909 -56.42 25.06 -19.74
N ASN A 910 -56.97 24.57 -20.86
CA ASN A 910 -57.86 25.37 -21.71
C ASN A 910 -59.20 25.63 -21.02
N ALA A 911 -59.82 24.62 -20.40
CA ALA A 911 -61.03 24.81 -19.59
C ALA A 911 -60.81 25.73 -18.37
N THR A 912 -59.59 25.75 -17.82
CA THR A 912 -59.17 26.69 -16.78
C THR A 912 -59.07 28.12 -17.31
N ALA A 913 -58.54 28.30 -18.53
CA ALA A 913 -58.49 29.61 -19.17
C ALA A 913 -59.90 30.16 -19.44
N ASP A 914 -60.82 29.35 -19.98
CA ASP A 914 -62.21 29.73 -20.19
C ASP A 914 -62.90 30.16 -18.87
N ARG A 915 -62.65 29.42 -17.78
CA ARG A 915 -63.16 29.72 -16.43
C ARG A 915 -62.64 31.05 -15.86
N LEU A 916 -61.41 31.43 -16.19
CA LEU A 916 -60.75 32.66 -15.73
C LEU A 916 -60.87 33.83 -16.71
N GLN A 917 -61.54 33.64 -17.86
CA GLN A 917 -61.54 34.58 -19.00
C GLN A 917 -60.13 34.94 -19.50
N ALA A 918 -59.19 33.99 -19.37
CA ALA A 918 -57.77 34.15 -19.66
C ALA A 918 -57.41 33.73 -21.09
N HIS A 919 -56.33 34.29 -21.63
CA HIS A 919 -55.78 33.86 -22.92
C HIS A 919 -55.00 32.55 -22.80
N PHE A 920 -55.45 31.48 -23.47
CA PHE A 920 -54.71 30.21 -23.54
C PHE A 920 -53.74 30.18 -24.74
N MET A 921 -52.48 29.82 -24.51
CA MET A 921 -51.48 29.57 -25.55
C MET A 921 -50.63 28.32 -25.26
N THR A 922 -50.10 27.70 -26.32
CA THR A 922 -49.12 26.60 -26.21
C THR A 922 -47.72 27.06 -26.65
N SER A 923 -46.68 26.53 -26.01
CA SER A 923 -45.28 26.85 -26.26
C SER A 923 -44.41 25.60 -26.33
N THR A 924 -43.48 25.54 -27.28
CA THR A 924 -42.54 24.43 -27.42
C THR A 924 -41.34 24.56 -26.49
N SER A 925 -40.96 23.48 -25.81
CA SER A 925 -39.73 23.40 -25.02
C SER A 925 -38.43 23.54 -25.83
N SER A 926 -38.50 23.53 -27.17
CA SER A 926 -37.37 23.35 -28.10
C SER A 926 -37.19 24.43 -29.18
N SER A 927 -38.09 25.40 -29.33
CA SER A 927 -38.03 26.40 -30.42
C SER A 927 -37.77 27.83 -29.92
N GLN A 928 -36.87 28.55 -30.58
CA GLN A 928 -36.67 29.98 -30.36
C GLN A 928 -37.85 30.76 -30.93
N GLN A 929 -38.77 31.17 -30.06
CA GLN A 929 -39.92 31.99 -30.42
C GLN A 929 -39.52 33.43 -30.78
N LYS A 930 -40.32 34.06 -31.65
CA LYS A 930 -40.07 35.43 -32.13
C LYS A 930 -40.24 36.44 -30.99
N THR A 931 -39.45 37.51 -31.01
CA THR A 931 -39.46 38.59 -29.99
C THR A 931 -40.81 39.30 -29.79
N ALA A 932 -41.76 39.14 -30.72
CA ALA A 932 -43.13 39.68 -30.62
C ALA A 932 -44.16 38.70 -29.99
N PHE A 933 -43.73 37.56 -29.41
CA PHE A 933 -44.62 36.49 -28.94
C PHE A 933 -45.62 36.95 -27.87
N TYR A 934 -45.16 37.70 -26.86
CA TYR A 934 -45.99 38.21 -25.76
C TYR A 934 -46.67 39.57 -26.05
N THR A 935 -46.29 40.24 -27.15
CA THR A 935 -46.81 41.58 -27.50
C THR A 935 -48.35 41.67 -27.65
N PRO A 936 -49.09 40.64 -28.10
CA PRO A 936 -50.55 40.70 -28.10
C PRO A 936 -51.16 40.88 -26.70
N PHE A 937 -50.63 40.18 -25.69
CA PHE A 937 -51.07 40.30 -24.30
C PHE A 937 -50.68 41.65 -23.69
N PHE A 938 -49.47 42.14 -23.99
CA PHE A 938 -49.02 43.47 -23.54
C PHE A 938 -49.92 44.60 -24.07
N LYS A 939 -50.56 44.43 -25.23
CA LYS A 939 -51.53 45.41 -25.77
C LYS A 939 -52.86 45.37 -25.02
N GLU A 940 -53.40 44.19 -24.72
CA GLU A 940 -54.62 44.06 -23.92
C GLU A 940 -54.45 44.64 -22.51
N VAL A 941 -53.32 44.35 -21.86
CA VAL A 941 -52.95 44.90 -20.55
C VAL A 941 -52.85 46.43 -20.60
N TRP A 942 -52.29 46.99 -21.68
CA TRP A 942 -52.22 48.43 -21.89
C TRP A 942 -53.60 49.07 -22.18
N GLU A 943 -54.47 48.40 -22.94
CA GLU A 943 -55.84 48.88 -23.22
C GLU A 943 -56.71 48.89 -21.96
N LYS A 944 -56.54 47.91 -21.05
CA LYS A 944 -57.24 47.82 -19.76
C LYS A 944 -56.60 48.63 -18.63
N LYS A 945 -55.39 49.17 -18.81
CA LYS A 945 -54.62 49.87 -17.77
C LYS A 945 -55.45 50.85 -16.91
N PRO A 946 -56.27 51.77 -17.48
CA PRO A 946 -56.99 52.76 -16.67
C PRO A 946 -58.05 52.15 -15.74
N GLU A 947 -58.67 51.04 -16.14
CA GLU A 947 -59.65 50.31 -15.33
C GLU A 947 -58.97 49.61 -14.15
N ILE A 948 -57.76 49.08 -14.38
CA ILE A 948 -56.96 48.36 -13.39
C ILE A 948 -56.42 49.32 -12.32
N GLU A 949 -55.82 50.44 -12.72
CA GLU A 949 -55.31 51.45 -11.77
C GLU A 949 -56.44 52.07 -10.95
N GLN A 950 -57.62 52.30 -11.57
CA GLN A 950 -58.80 52.76 -10.85
C GLN A 950 -59.32 51.72 -9.84
N ALA A 951 -59.30 50.43 -10.19
CA ALA A 951 -59.71 49.37 -9.27
C ALA A 951 -58.74 49.25 -8.07
N PHE A 952 -57.43 49.25 -8.32
CA PHE A 952 -56.40 49.17 -7.27
C PHE A 952 -56.52 50.32 -6.26
N HIS A 953 -56.69 51.56 -6.73
CA HIS A 953 -56.91 52.72 -5.85
C HIS A 953 -58.30 52.78 -5.18
N MET A 954 -59.21 51.85 -5.49
CA MET A 954 -60.50 51.70 -4.80
C MET A 954 -60.53 50.58 -3.76
N GLU A 955 -59.46 49.78 -3.63
CA GLU A 955 -59.34 48.75 -2.58
C GLU A 955 -58.71 49.29 -1.27
N GLU A 956 -58.22 50.54 -1.23
CA GLU A 956 -57.88 51.20 0.04
C GLU A 956 -59.15 51.50 0.87
N PRO A 957 -59.20 51.10 2.16
CA PRO A 957 -60.37 51.33 3.01
C PRO A 957 -60.51 52.81 3.39
N VAL A 958 -61.54 53.47 2.86
CA VAL A 958 -61.87 54.88 3.12
C VAL A 958 -62.21 55.11 4.59
N ASN A 959 -61.21 55.44 5.39
CA ASN A 959 -61.37 55.87 6.77
C ASN A 959 -62.00 57.28 6.82
N LEU A 960 -63.30 57.32 7.11
CA LEU A 960 -64.04 58.55 7.40
C LEU A 960 -63.45 59.27 8.62
N ASN A 961 -62.96 60.51 8.43
CA ASN A 961 -62.99 61.57 9.45
C ASN A 961 -62.67 62.94 8.81
N ASP A 962 -63.71 63.61 8.31
CA ASP A 962 -63.68 65.07 8.10
C ASP A 962 -64.38 65.77 9.27
N SER A 963 -63.63 66.55 10.03
CA SER A 963 -64.10 67.76 10.74
C SER A 963 -62.89 68.46 11.36
N GLY A 964 -62.31 69.41 10.61
CA GLY A 964 -61.09 70.10 11.02
C GLY A 964 -61.29 71.43 11.73
N GLU A 965 -60.21 71.92 12.35
CA GLU A 965 -59.96 73.34 12.61
C GLU A 965 -58.44 73.56 12.42
N GLY A 966 -57.97 74.75 12.02
CA GLY A 966 -56.59 74.90 11.55
C GLY A 966 -55.91 76.22 11.89
N THR A 967 -54.58 76.27 11.78
CA THR A 967 -53.83 77.51 11.55
C THR A 967 -52.39 77.29 11.07
N LEU A 968 -52.06 77.91 9.94
CA LEU A 968 -50.78 78.52 9.52
C LEU A 968 -49.41 77.87 9.86
N GLU A 969 -48.74 77.49 8.76
CA GLU A 969 -47.30 77.65 8.44
C GLU A 969 -46.19 76.71 8.98
N ARG A 970 -45.29 76.40 8.03
CA ARG A 970 -43.86 75.98 8.12
C ARG A 970 -43.55 74.46 8.16
N PRO A 971 -42.35 74.07 7.65
CA PRO A 971 -42.29 73.05 6.62
C PRO A 971 -41.78 71.67 7.07
N SER A 972 -41.98 70.69 6.18
CA SER A 972 -41.55 69.30 6.31
C SER A 972 -40.10 69.13 6.77
N ARG A 973 -39.92 68.43 7.88
CA ARG A 973 -38.67 67.74 8.23
C ARG A 973 -38.98 66.25 8.34
N HIS A 974 -38.30 65.44 7.53
CA HIS A 974 -38.35 63.98 7.69
C HIS A 974 -37.60 63.60 8.99
N PRO A 975 -38.22 62.84 9.91
CA PRO A 975 -37.49 62.18 10.98
C PRO A 975 -36.66 61.02 10.42
N LEU A 976 -35.40 60.90 10.84
CA LEU A 976 -34.58 59.73 10.56
C LEU A 976 -35.06 58.52 11.40
N PRO A 977 -34.97 57.27 10.89
CA PRO A 977 -35.21 56.09 11.71
C PRO A 977 -34.07 55.93 12.75
N PRO A 978 -34.37 55.50 13.99
CA PRO A 978 -33.36 55.29 15.02
C PRO A 978 -32.55 53.99 14.79
N PRO A 979 -31.29 53.93 15.25
CA PRO A 979 -30.44 52.75 15.09
C PRO A 979 -30.88 51.59 15.98
N ARG A 980 -30.70 50.35 15.50
CA ARG A 980 -30.87 49.14 16.30
C ARG A 980 -29.58 48.85 17.06
N HIS A 981 -29.63 48.88 18.39
CA HIS A 981 -28.65 48.22 19.24
C HIS A 981 -29.25 46.95 19.83
N GLU A 982 -28.44 45.90 19.89
CA GLU A 982 -28.72 44.69 20.67
C GLU A 982 -28.50 44.96 22.16
N SER A 983 -29.33 44.37 23.03
CA SER A 983 -28.95 43.89 24.37
C SER A 983 -30.14 43.24 25.08
N TYR A 984 -29.88 42.16 25.82
CA TYR A 984 -30.87 41.48 26.67
C TYR A 984 -30.90 42.09 28.08
N HIS A 985 -32.10 42.04 28.72
CA HIS A 985 -32.36 41.68 30.14
C HIS A 985 -33.28 42.60 31.01
N ILE A 986 -34.46 42.04 31.35
CA ILE A 986 -34.99 41.83 32.72
C ILE A 986 -35.72 42.97 33.51
N LYS A 987 -37.06 42.83 33.55
CA LYS A 987 -38.02 42.84 34.71
C LYS A 987 -38.58 44.13 35.40
N THR A 988 -39.89 44.01 35.72
CA THR A 988 -40.67 44.52 36.91
C THR A 988 -40.97 46.05 37.03
N THR A 989 -42.13 46.55 37.50
CA THR A 989 -43.39 45.95 38.07
C THR A 989 -44.65 46.87 37.99
N GLU A 990 -45.83 46.30 38.30
CA GLU A 990 -46.98 46.85 39.10
C GLU A 990 -48.32 47.40 38.49
N SER A 991 -49.41 47.14 39.24
CA SER A 991 -50.78 47.74 39.22
C SER A 991 -51.87 47.32 38.20
N ASN A 992 -52.21 46.03 38.17
CA ASN A 992 -53.56 45.45 38.39
C ASN A 992 -54.87 46.21 37.99
N GLU A 993 -55.65 45.65 37.05
CA GLU A 993 -57.00 45.04 37.29
C GLU A 993 -57.61 44.39 36.01
N GLY A 994 -58.24 43.21 36.15
CA GLY A 994 -59.28 42.74 35.18
C GLY A 994 -59.05 41.44 34.37
N SER A 995 -59.53 40.30 34.90
CA SER A 995 -60.07 39.13 34.18
C SER A 995 -59.15 38.18 33.35
N GLY A 996 -58.90 36.98 33.89
CA GLY A 996 -58.63 35.74 33.13
C GLY A 996 -57.15 35.41 32.80
N SER A 997 -56.32 34.95 33.76
CA SER A 997 -56.19 33.54 34.21
C SER A 997 -55.55 32.59 33.16
N GLU A 998 -54.36 32.00 33.33
CA GLU A 998 -53.41 31.96 34.46
C GLU A 998 -51.94 31.89 33.97
N ILE A 999 -50.97 32.33 34.79
CA ILE A 999 -49.53 32.32 34.47
C ILE A 999 -48.69 31.90 35.70
N TYR A 1000 -48.06 30.73 35.59
CA TYR A 1000 -46.69 30.34 36.04
C TYR A 1000 -46.14 30.51 37.49
N GLU A 1001 -45.11 29.69 37.74
CA GLU A 1001 -43.99 29.78 38.69
C GLU A 1001 -44.11 29.29 40.17
N ARG A 1002 -43.33 28.22 40.43
CA ARG A 1002 -42.43 27.95 41.59
C ARG A 1002 -43.01 27.61 42.98
N LEU A 1003 -42.65 26.38 43.41
CA LEU A 1003 -41.80 26.05 44.60
C LEU A 1003 -41.85 27.02 45.80
N PRO A 1004 -42.02 26.51 47.05
CA PRO A 1004 -40.85 25.87 47.69
C PRO A 1004 -41.08 24.79 48.77
N THR A 1005 -39.99 24.05 49.09
CA THR A 1005 -39.52 23.52 50.39
C THR A 1005 -40.40 22.66 51.33
N ASP A 1006 -39.71 21.72 51.98
CA ASP A 1006 -39.98 21.03 53.26
C ASP A 1006 -41.33 20.29 53.41
N ALA A 1007 -41.39 18.94 53.43
CA ALA A 1007 -40.76 17.96 54.33
C ALA A 1007 -41.59 17.66 55.62
N SER A 1008 -41.49 16.40 56.08
CA SER A 1008 -42.22 15.80 57.23
C SER A 1008 -43.72 15.49 56.98
N LEU A 1009 -44.35 14.46 57.57
CA LEU A 1009 -43.87 13.25 58.29
C LEU A 1009 -45.05 12.24 58.47
N VAL A 1010 -44.74 10.93 58.54
CA VAL A 1010 -45.54 9.74 58.99
C VAL A 1010 -46.97 9.46 58.44
N ASP A 1011 -47.19 8.18 58.10
CA ASP A 1011 -48.19 7.18 58.60
C ASP A 1011 -49.58 7.67 59.11
N ASP A 1012 -50.68 6.88 59.06
CA ASP A 1012 -50.74 5.42 59.18
C ASP A 1012 -52.12 4.80 58.75
N LEU A 1013 -52.16 3.45 58.71
CA LEU A 1013 -53.30 2.52 58.86
C LEU A 1013 -54.39 2.30 57.76
N ASN A 1014 -54.39 1.04 57.27
CA ASN A 1014 -55.48 0.04 57.34
C ASN A 1014 -56.55 -0.18 56.23
N GLU A 1015 -56.34 -1.30 55.52
CA GLU A 1015 -57.24 -2.49 55.45
C GLU A 1015 -58.52 -2.48 54.56
N PRO A 1016 -59.06 -3.66 54.15
CA PRO A 1016 -59.29 -3.89 52.71
C PRO A 1016 -60.65 -4.54 52.34
N LEU A 1017 -60.77 -4.90 51.05
CA LEU A 1017 -61.45 -6.07 50.43
C LEU A 1017 -62.34 -5.71 49.21
N SER A 1018 -62.04 -6.34 48.06
CA SER A 1018 -62.92 -6.82 46.95
C SER A 1018 -64.25 -6.10 46.63
N ALA A 1019 -64.67 -5.82 45.38
CA ALA A 1019 -64.42 -6.57 44.13
C ALA A 1019 -64.81 -5.78 42.84
N THR A 1020 -64.64 -6.44 41.68
CA THR A 1020 -65.21 -6.15 40.33
C THR A 1020 -64.55 -5.07 39.45
N PHE A 1021 -64.28 -5.45 38.19
CA PHE A 1021 -63.84 -4.66 37.02
C PHE A 1021 -65.05 -4.13 36.19
N PRO A 1022 -64.88 -3.32 35.10
CA PRO A 1022 -63.68 -2.69 34.49
C PRO A 1022 -63.72 -1.12 34.60
N ASP A 1023 -62.79 -0.29 34.09
CA ASP A 1023 -62.09 -0.31 32.78
C ASP A 1023 -60.88 0.68 32.68
N ASP A 1024 -60.06 0.51 31.61
CA ASP A 1024 -59.10 1.43 30.94
C ASP A 1024 -57.79 2.00 31.61
N ARG A 1025 -56.76 2.22 30.75
CA ARG A 1025 -55.51 3.07 30.82
C ARG A 1025 -54.29 2.84 31.75
N LEU A 1026 -53.23 2.32 31.12
CA LEU A 1026 -51.84 2.87 30.92
C LEU A 1026 -50.87 3.29 32.08
N ILE A 1027 -49.80 2.48 32.23
CA ILE A 1027 -48.33 2.82 32.29
C ILE A 1027 -47.69 3.40 33.59
N SER A 1028 -46.39 3.08 33.77
CA SER A 1028 -45.53 3.23 34.98
C SER A 1028 -44.31 4.19 34.79
N PRO A 1029 -43.50 4.51 35.85
CA PRO A 1029 -42.58 5.68 35.90
C PRO A 1029 -41.08 5.38 36.25
N SER A 1030 -40.32 6.45 36.59
CA SER A 1030 -39.03 6.49 37.37
C SER A 1030 -37.72 6.24 36.59
N ASP A 1031 -36.59 6.98 36.69
CA ASP A 1031 -35.84 7.71 37.77
C ASP A 1031 -35.02 6.81 38.72
N ASP A 1032 -33.76 7.08 39.14
CA ASP A 1032 -32.72 8.11 38.78
C ASP A 1032 -31.32 7.83 39.48
N SER A 1033 -30.27 8.66 39.25
CA SER A 1033 -29.10 9.03 40.13
C SER A 1033 -27.86 8.07 40.33
N GLU A 1034 -26.57 8.47 40.54
CA GLU A 1034 -25.74 9.68 40.20
C GLU A 1034 -24.19 9.52 40.50
N ILE A 1035 -23.31 10.47 40.05
CA ILE A 1035 -21.92 10.86 40.57
C ILE A 1035 -20.71 9.89 40.27
N TYR A 1036 -19.38 10.18 40.06
CA TYR A 1036 -18.39 11.30 39.77
C TYR A 1036 -16.97 10.67 39.45
N SER A 1037 -15.79 11.26 39.11
CA SER A 1037 -15.22 12.62 38.77
C SER A 1037 -13.85 12.55 37.97
N HIS A 1038 -12.71 13.19 38.38
CA HIS A 1038 -11.53 13.55 37.53
C HIS A 1038 -10.09 13.45 38.17
N VAL A 1039 -9.00 13.50 37.35
CA VAL A 1039 -7.86 14.51 37.34
C VAL A 1039 -6.52 14.06 36.62
N ASP A 1040 -6.13 14.84 35.58
CA ASP A 1040 -4.84 15.37 35.03
C ASP A 1040 -3.47 14.65 34.76
N ILE A 1041 -3.07 14.70 33.47
CA ILE A 1041 -1.81 15.09 32.72
C ILE A 1041 -0.35 14.84 33.22
N TYR A 1042 0.51 14.36 32.27
CA TYR A 1042 1.92 14.74 31.91
C TYR A 1042 3.07 13.69 31.91
N ASN A 1043 3.82 13.69 30.77
CA ASN A 1043 5.26 13.41 30.53
C ASN A 1043 5.93 12.00 30.64
N GLN A 1044 6.37 11.52 29.45
CA GLN A 1044 7.79 11.41 29.02
C GLN A 1044 8.60 10.09 29.17
N GLU A 1045 9.23 9.73 28.04
CA GLU A 1045 10.44 8.91 27.79
C GLU A 1045 10.52 7.37 27.95
N ASN A 1046 11.00 6.77 26.84
CA ASN A 1046 11.87 5.59 26.67
C ASN A 1046 12.44 4.88 27.92
N SER A 1047 12.32 3.53 27.95
CA SER A 1047 13.49 2.66 27.69
C SER A 1047 13.14 1.16 27.59
N ASP A 1048 13.75 0.48 26.61
CA ASP A 1048 14.25 -0.91 26.59
C ASP A 1048 13.76 -2.02 27.56
N GLN A 1049 13.50 -3.20 26.95
CA GLN A 1049 13.92 -4.55 27.43
C GLN A 1049 13.25 -5.13 28.71
N MET A 1050 13.10 -6.44 28.93
CA MET A 1050 13.17 -7.65 28.08
C MET A 1050 12.51 -8.85 28.83
N VAL A 1051 12.39 -10.01 28.15
CA VAL A 1051 12.42 -11.37 28.74
C VAL A 1051 11.18 -11.87 29.56
N LYS A 1052 10.68 -13.05 29.15
CA LYS A 1052 9.74 -13.96 29.86
C LYS A 1052 10.57 -15.03 30.63
N PRO A 1053 10.06 -16.18 31.14
CA PRO A 1053 8.69 -16.62 31.47
C PRO A 1053 8.60 -17.27 32.88
N SER A 1054 7.53 -18.06 33.10
CA SER A 1054 7.40 -19.17 34.07
C SER A 1054 7.20 -18.81 35.56
N ASP A 1055 6.61 -19.66 36.42
CA ASP A 1055 6.29 -21.09 36.29
C ASP A 1055 5.12 -21.55 37.22
N ILE A 1056 4.54 -22.74 36.95
CA ILE A 1056 3.98 -23.73 37.93
C ILE A 1056 2.88 -23.31 38.96
N LYS A 1057 1.82 -24.09 39.30
CA LYS A 1057 1.06 -25.21 38.68
C LYS A 1057 -0.09 -25.63 39.64
N ASN A 1058 -1.14 -26.28 39.12
CA ASN A 1058 -2.17 -27.06 39.86
C ASN A 1058 -3.13 -26.23 40.77
N ASN A 1059 -4.34 -26.69 41.16
CA ASN A 1059 -4.88 -28.05 41.11
C ASN A 1059 -6.42 -28.14 40.90
N GLU A 1060 -6.86 -29.02 39.98
CA GLU A 1060 -8.05 -29.89 39.98
C GLU A 1060 -9.52 -29.41 40.22
N LYS A 1061 -10.37 -29.74 39.21
CA LYS A 1061 -11.72 -30.38 39.28
C LYS A 1061 -12.96 -29.60 39.78
N LEU A 1062 -14.20 -29.89 39.34
CA LEU A 1062 -14.78 -30.30 38.03
C LEU A 1062 -16.34 -30.38 38.09
N HIS A 1063 -17.01 -30.30 36.93
CA HIS A 1063 -18.40 -30.68 36.59
C HIS A 1063 -19.64 -29.80 36.94
N HIS A 1064 -20.35 -29.46 35.85
CA HIS A 1064 -21.81 -29.33 35.62
C HIS A 1064 -22.68 -28.23 36.28
N ASP A 1065 -23.07 -27.26 35.44
CA ASP A 1065 -24.44 -27.03 34.93
C ASP A 1065 -25.66 -27.28 35.86
N PHE A 1066 -26.58 -26.30 35.93
CA PHE A 1066 -27.85 -26.40 35.19
C PHE A 1066 -28.67 -25.08 35.12
N GLN A 1067 -29.44 -24.94 34.03
CA GLN A 1067 -30.54 -23.98 33.82
C GLN A 1067 -31.84 -24.46 34.55
N VAL A 1068 -33.05 -23.86 34.54
CA VAL A 1068 -33.70 -22.68 33.91
C VAL A 1068 -35.02 -22.33 34.66
N TYR A 1069 -35.76 -21.26 34.29
CA TYR A 1069 -37.12 -20.95 34.81
C TYR A 1069 -38.26 -21.85 34.20
N PRO A 1070 -39.46 -21.96 34.81
CA PRO A 1070 -40.39 -23.10 34.58
C PRO A 1070 -41.50 -22.96 33.50
N GLN A 1071 -42.19 -24.09 33.28
CA GLN A 1071 -43.30 -24.45 32.36
C GLN A 1071 -44.72 -24.26 33.01
N PRO A 1072 -45.93 -24.71 32.51
CA PRO A 1072 -46.34 -25.77 31.53
C PRO A 1072 -47.53 -25.37 30.57
N THR A 1073 -48.31 -26.20 29.83
CA THR A 1073 -48.89 -27.58 29.97
C THR A 1073 -49.41 -28.26 28.66
N THR A 1074 -49.37 -29.61 28.57
CA THR A 1074 -50.44 -30.51 27.99
C THR A 1074 -50.20 -32.02 28.31
N PRO A 1075 -51.23 -32.94 28.26
CA PRO A 1075 -51.10 -34.35 28.71
C PRO A 1075 -51.54 -35.42 27.61
N PRO A 1076 -51.89 -36.71 27.90
CA PRO A 1076 -50.97 -37.87 27.71
C PRO A 1076 -51.54 -39.18 27.06
N GLU A 1077 -50.69 -40.18 26.68
CA GLU A 1077 -51.08 -41.61 26.46
C GLU A 1077 -49.85 -42.61 26.51
N PRO A 1078 -49.92 -43.98 26.33
CA PRO A 1078 -49.25 -44.93 27.24
C PRO A 1078 -48.22 -45.97 26.66
N ALA A 1079 -47.70 -46.86 27.54
CA ALA A 1079 -46.67 -47.93 27.32
C ALA A 1079 -47.29 -49.32 26.92
N PRO A 1080 -46.58 -50.48 26.69
CA PRO A 1080 -45.45 -51.14 27.44
C PRO A 1080 -44.44 -51.93 26.51
N PRO A 1081 -43.83 -53.13 26.79
CA PRO A 1081 -43.39 -53.90 28.00
C PRO A 1081 -41.90 -54.47 27.96
N ASP A 1082 -41.50 -55.33 28.92
CA ASP A 1082 -40.15 -55.94 29.15
C ASP A 1082 -39.74 -57.21 28.34
N TYR A 1083 -38.45 -57.62 28.37
CA TYR A 1083 -37.93 -58.91 28.95
C TYR A 1083 -36.38 -59.17 28.75
N LEU A 1084 -35.82 -60.28 29.29
CA LEU A 1084 -34.36 -60.52 29.55
C LEU A 1084 -33.72 -61.71 28.72
N PRO A 1085 -32.59 -62.42 29.08
CA PRO A 1085 -31.38 -62.42 28.22
C PRO A 1085 -30.68 -63.80 27.94
N ARG A 1086 -29.63 -63.89 27.07
CA ARG A 1086 -28.48 -64.86 27.21
C ARG A 1086 -27.30 -64.84 26.17
N ARG A 1087 -26.07 -64.85 26.72
CA ARG A 1087 -24.86 -65.69 26.41
C ARG A 1087 -24.02 -65.64 25.08
N LEU A 1088 -22.74 -65.24 25.28
CA LEU A 1088 -21.47 -65.98 25.04
C LEU A 1088 -20.62 -65.89 23.73
N MET A 1089 -19.28 -65.81 23.96
CA MET A 1089 -18.12 -66.05 23.06
C MET A 1089 -17.84 -64.93 22.01
N LYS A 1090 -16.58 -64.54 21.68
CA LYS A 1090 -15.23 -65.04 22.04
C LYS A 1090 -14.13 -63.96 21.79
N ALA A 1091 -12.98 -64.04 22.49
CA ALA A 1091 -11.62 -63.48 22.17
C ALA A 1091 -11.47 -62.02 21.65
N SER A 1092 -10.77 -61.07 22.29
CA SER A 1092 -9.33 -60.96 22.67
C SER A 1092 -8.34 -60.86 21.47
N THR A 1093 -7.41 -59.90 21.35
CA THR A 1093 -6.96 -58.81 22.27
C THR A 1093 -6.15 -57.69 21.58
N LEU A 1094 -5.98 -56.58 22.30
CA LEU A 1094 -5.02 -55.44 22.16
C LEU A 1094 -3.52 -55.88 22.28
N PRO A 1095 -2.45 -55.03 22.32
CA PRO A 1095 -2.39 -53.54 22.39
C PRO A 1095 -1.28 -52.79 21.57
N THR A 1096 -1.35 -51.46 21.71
CA THR A 1096 -0.38 -50.33 21.60
C THR A 1096 1.13 -50.56 21.90
N GLY A 1097 2.03 -49.71 21.36
CA GLY A 1097 3.37 -49.49 21.94
C GLY A 1097 4.38 -48.53 21.25
N SER A 1098 4.69 -47.38 21.89
CA SER A 1098 6.00 -46.67 22.02
C SER A 1098 6.92 -46.23 20.83
N HIS A 1099 7.36 -44.95 20.89
CA HIS A 1099 8.69 -44.32 20.60
C HIS A 1099 9.59 -44.81 19.42
N THR A 1100 10.27 -43.93 18.65
CA THR A 1100 11.58 -43.32 19.04
C THR A 1100 12.13 -42.26 18.04
N SER A 1101 13.12 -41.47 18.51
CA SER A 1101 14.24 -40.77 17.82
C SER A 1101 14.06 -40.02 16.48
N LEU A 1102 14.44 -38.73 16.50
CA LEU A 1102 15.20 -38.07 15.44
C LEU A 1102 16.63 -38.64 15.42
N ASP A 1103 17.20 -38.97 14.25
CA ASP A 1103 18.66 -39.02 13.99
C ASP A 1103 18.95 -39.30 12.49
N GLU A 1104 18.86 -38.27 11.64
CA GLU A 1104 19.40 -38.29 10.27
C GLU A 1104 20.02 -36.91 9.93
N ILE A 1105 21.36 -36.83 9.86
CA ILE A 1105 22.25 -35.93 9.07
C ILE A 1105 23.71 -36.12 9.56
N THR A 1106 24.32 -37.29 9.31
CA THR A 1106 25.77 -37.54 9.56
C THR A 1106 26.34 -38.64 8.65
N SER A 1107 26.30 -38.44 7.33
CA SER A 1107 27.08 -39.23 6.36
C SER A 1107 27.61 -38.32 5.23
N ASP A 1108 28.77 -38.68 4.67
CA ASP A 1108 29.54 -38.00 3.60
C ASP A 1108 30.74 -37.12 4.02
N ILE A 1109 31.59 -37.65 4.91
CA ILE A 1109 33.04 -37.35 4.97
C ILE A 1109 33.84 -38.66 5.12
N SER A 1110 33.74 -39.56 4.14
CA SER A 1110 34.74 -40.59 3.87
C SER A 1110 35.04 -40.60 2.37
N GLY A 1111 36.29 -40.87 1.99
CA GLY A 1111 36.82 -40.50 0.67
C GLY A 1111 37.93 -41.40 0.15
N SER A 1112 37.67 -42.71 0.10
CA SER A 1112 38.43 -43.70 -0.67
C SER A 1112 37.40 -44.75 -1.13
N ARG A 1113 37.03 -44.82 -2.41
CA ARG A 1113 37.80 -45.23 -3.60
C ARG A 1113 37.99 -46.74 -3.63
N ASP A 1114 37.11 -47.40 -4.37
CA ASP A 1114 37.30 -48.73 -4.94
C ASP A 1114 37.03 -48.68 -6.46
N SER A 1115 37.41 -49.69 -7.25
CA SER A 1115 37.45 -49.54 -8.72
C SER A 1115 37.29 -50.82 -9.57
N LEU A 1116 36.48 -50.69 -10.62
CA LEU A 1116 36.53 -51.40 -11.92
C LEU A 1116 36.47 -52.94 -11.98
N ALA A 1117 35.35 -53.48 -12.48
CA ALA A 1117 35.22 -54.65 -13.39
C ALA A 1117 33.74 -55.07 -13.50
N THR A 1118 33.06 -55.30 -14.63
CA THR A 1118 33.32 -55.19 -16.09
C THR A 1118 32.02 -54.62 -16.75
N ARG A 1119 31.81 -54.37 -18.06
CA ARG A 1119 32.37 -54.96 -19.30
C ARG A 1119 31.99 -54.16 -20.58
N ASP A 1120 32.87 -54.21 -21.59
CA ASP A 1120 32.73 -54.01 -23.06
C ASP A 1120 31.48 -53.26 -23.64
N SER A 1121 31.67 -52.11 -24.31
CA SER A 1121 31.40 -51.93 -25.78
C SER A 1121 31.61 -50.49 -26.34
N ASP A 1122 32.63 -50.36 -27.20
CA ASP A 1122 32.74 -49.59 -28.47
C ASP A 1122 32.09 -48.20 -28.74
N ARG A 1123 32.91 -47.33 -29.39
CA ARG A 1123 32.60 -46.13 -30.24
C ARG A 1123 32.17 -44.83 -29.55
N ASP A 1124 32.52 -43.65 -30.08
CA ASP A 1124 33.58 -43.23 -31.04
C ASP A 1124 33.81 -41.71 -30.86
N ASP A 1125 35.05 -41.23 -30.90
CA ASP A 1125 35.44 -39.97 -31.58
C ASP A 1125 36.96 -39.66 -31.44
N GLY A 1126 37.55 -39.04 -32.47
CA GLY A 1126 39.00 -38.75 -32.55
C GLY A 1126 39.44 -37.51 -31.75
N LEU A 1127 40.57 -37.49 -31.06
CA LEU A 1127 41.96 -37.78 -31.47
C LEU A 1127 42.54 -36.75 -32.45
N TRP A 1128 43.58 -36.02 -32.02
CA TRP A 1128 44.40 -35.13 -32.86
C TRP A 1128 45.89 -35.47 -32.75
N MET A 1129 46.56 -35.46 -33.92
CA MET A 1129 48.03 -35.45 -34.19
C MET A 1129 48.61 -36.70 -34.86
N THR A 1130 48.80 -36.64 -36.19
CA THR A 1130 50.15 -36.42 -36.77
C THR A 1130 50.08 -36.15 -38.28
N SER A 1131 51.09 -35.46 -38.82
CA SER A 1131 51.11 -34.91 -40.19
C SER A 1131 51.59 -35.90 -41.26
N TYR A 1132 51.28 -35.65 -42.55
CA TYR A 1132 52.30 -35.51 -43.62
C TYR A 1132 51.74 -35.08 -45.02
N ARG A 1133 52.57 -34.33 -45.77
CA ARG A 1133 52.59 -34.12 -47.26
C ARG A 1133 51.50 -33.29 -47.99
N GLN A 1134 51.82 -32.00 -48.16
CA GLN A 1134 52.09 -31.27 -49.43
C GLN A 1134 51.21 -31.41 -50.71
N HIS A 1135 51.02 -30.23 -51.35
CA HIS A 1135 50.60 -29.93 -52.74
C HIS A 1135 49.10 -30.10 -53.13
N ALA A 1136 48.52 -29.36 -54.08
CA ALA A 1136 48.68 -27.97 -54.60
C ALA A 1136 47.58 -27.67 -55.66
N PHE A 1137 47.26 -26.37 -55.93
CA PHE A 1137 46.43 -25.87 -57.06
C PHE A 1137 44.92 -26.28 -57.10
N THR A 1138 43.94 -25.63 -57.77
CA THR A 1138 43.56 -24.18 -57.97
C THR A 1138 42.10 -24.06 -58.49
N THR A 1139 41.42 -22.92 -58.22
CA THR A 1139 40.37 -22.23 -59.05
C THR A 1139 39.01 -22.88 -59.43
N GLY A 1140 37.94 -22.06 -59.44
CA GLY A 1140 36.69 -22.22 -60.25
C GLY A 1140 35.40 -22.34 -59.42
N ARG A 1141 34.45 -21.39 -59.26
CA ARG A 1141 33.61 -20.50 -60.13
C ARG A 1141 32.31 -21.10 -60.76
N ARG A 1142 31.16 -20.74 -60.14
CA ARG A 1142 29.86 -20.24 -60.71
C ARG A 1142 28.75 -21.19 -61.24
N HIS A 1143 27.53 -20.60 -61.24
CA HIS A 1143 26.31 -20.81 -62.08
C HIS A 1143 25.28 -21.92 -61.68
N ILE A 1144 23.96 -21.86 -62.01
CA ILE A 1144 22.92 -20.78 -62.05
C ILE A 1144 21.50 -21.39 -62.33
N SER A 1145 20.37 -20.72 -62.00
CA SER A 1145 18.96 -20.96 -62.49
C SER A 1145 18.25 -22.31 -62.14
N SER A 1146 17.06 -22.68 -62.67
CA SER A 1146 15.63 -22.19 -62.55
C SER A 1146 14.69 -23.15 -63.38
N SER A 1147 13.34 -23.19 -63.40
CA SER A 1147 12.17 -22.80 -62.55
C SER A 1147 10.84 -23.30 -63.23
N LYS A 1148 9.64 -23.15 -62.60
CA LYS A 1148 8.25 -23.40 -63.17
C LYS A 1148 7.89 -24.91 -63.42
N SER A 1149 6.64 -25.41 -63.61
CA SER A 1149 5.22 -24.92 -63.52
C SER A 1149 4.13 -26.04 -63.61
N ARG A 1150 2.92 -25.82 -63.04
CA ARG A 1150 1.49 -26.20 -63.39
C ARG A 1150 1.12 -27.42 -64.30
N PRO A 1151 -0.07 -28.09 -64.14
CA PRO A 1151 -1.36 -27.58 -64.70
C PRO A 1151 -2.77 -28.08 -64.18
N LYS A 1152 -3.84 -27.24 -64.34
CA LYS A 1152 -5.34 -27.50 -64.36
C LYS A 1152 -5.99 -28.03 -63.03
N GLY A 1153 -7.33 -28.18 -62.81
CA GLY A 1153 -8.64 -27.87 -63.48
C GLY A 1153 -9.83 -28.58 -62.72
N SER A 1154 -11.16 -28.45 -62.93
CA SER A 1154 -12.07 -27.51 -63.68
C SER A 1154 -13.59 -27.89 -63.56
N SER A 1155 -14.55 -26.93 -63.58
CA SER A 1155 -16.07 -27.05 -63.56
C SER A 1155 -16.72 -27.33 -62.18
N GLN A 1156 -17.94 -26.90 -61.78
CA GLN A 1156 -19.16 -26.35 -62.47
C GLN A 1156 -19.75 -25.06 -61.81
N THR A 1157 -20.92 -24.59 -62.26
CA THR A 1157 -21.66 -23.34 -61.89
C THR A 1157 -22.89 -23.59 -60.97
N LEU A 1158 -23.86 -22.70 -60.62
CA LEU A 1158 -24.39 -21.40 -61.13
C LEU A 1158 -25.31 -20.70 -60.06
N LYS A 1159 -25.73 -19.44 -60.32
CA LYS A 1159 -26.70 -18.54 -59.59
C LYS A 1159 -26.14 -17.79 -58.36
N VAL A 1160 -26.10 -16.46 -58.23
CA VAL A 1160 -26.73 -15.24 -58.86
C VAL A 1160 -28.02 -14.72 -58.19
N HIS A 1161 -27.85 -13.78 -57.25
CA HIS A 1161 -28.41 -12.39 -57.22
C HIS A 1161 -27.62 -11.61 -56.12
N PHE A 1162 -27.03 -10.41 -56.30
CA PHE A 1162 -27.60 -9.06 -56.56
C PHE A 1162 -28.64 -8.66 -55.49
N SER A 1163 -28.47 -7.60 -54.68
CA SER A 1163 -27.78 -6.28 -54.86
C SER A 1163 -26.99 -5.85 -53.59
N ILE A 1164 -25.87 -5.10 -53.61
CA ILE A 1164 -25.63 -3.66 -53.97
C ILE A 1164 -26.29 -2.69 -52.96
N MET A 1165 -25.62 -1.70 -52.32
CA MET A 1165 -24.21 -1.23 -52.33
C MET A 1165 -23.85 -0.46 -51.01
N PHE A 1166 -22.56 -0.30 -50.62
CA PHE A 1166 -21.69 0.92 -50.67
C PHE A 1166 -22.36 2.25 -50.24
N SER A 1167 -21.72 3.20 -49.54
CA SER A 1167 -20.35 3.34 -48.98
C SER A 1167 -20.38 4.37 -47.82
N LEU A 1168 -19.51 4.35 -46.80
CA LEU A 1168 -18.07 4.67 -46.80
C LEU A 1168 -17.77 6.13 -47.25
N GLY A 1169 -17.44 7.01 -46.30
CA GLY A 1169 -17.09 8.42 -46.54
C GLY A 1169 -16.36 9.02 -45.33
N LEU A 1170 -15.09 9.38 -45.52
CA LEU A 1170 -14.14 9.77 -44.47
C LEU A 1170 -13.63 11.19 -44.73
N LEU A 1171 -13.23 11.89 -43.65
CA LEU A 1171 -12.36 13.09 -43.55
C LEU A 1171 -12.99 14.44 -43.15
N HIS A 1172 -12.36 15.03 -42.13
CA HIS A 1172 -12.23 16.45 -41.75
C HIS A 1172 -13.42 17.41 -41.94
N PHE A 1173 -13.96 17.88 -40.82
CA PHE A 1173 -13.36 19.05 -40.17
C PHE A 1173 -13.29 18.85 -38.65
#